data_AF-A0A8H7UEL2-F1
#
_entry.id   AF-A0A8H7UEL2-F1
#
_cell.length_a   1.000
_cell.length_b   1.000
_cell.length_c   1.000
_cell.angle_alpha   90.00
_cell.angle_beta   90.00
_cell.angle_gamma   90.00
#
_symmetry.space_group_name_H-M   'P 1'
#
loop_
_entity.id
_entity.type
_entity.pdbx_description
1 polymer ?
#
loop_
_entity_poly.entity_id
_entity_poly.type
_entity_poly.pdbx_seq_one_letter_code
_entity_poly.pdbx_strand_id
1 'polypeptide(L)'
;MKFGATLKHLEIPEWEDKYVSYNTIKKLLKSSTESKQKAVFGETEEEEFVTQLDSELEKVQAFHSQQMEEIRQSIDKCAAQIDAIDNLEESSKEHFDLNTYAKQVNHLADWINKLSNYAQVNYTAIIKLVKKHDRHVSYRVRPLFLIRLKQCPFWKQDYEPLLLQLSDLFRVIRSEINPIDVLSSSMPQQRATEQFLRKSTKYLVTLDNVLELKTSILRHLPMLVYDNTHKSNKPMNPPITSVYLDNSELELYNAKVDKEDGAQVIRLRWYGSTKDTNKIYVERKIQQEEDKGELKDRFMLKEKYIKDYLDGSKDGIQKAANKIMVKHSSSAQEEADAFENLATELQGVIKTKNLQPVHRTYYTRTAFQIPGDSRFRLSLDTNLTLIREDDHLFPDDNTVRRPNGTWRRPDVDVNFPFTNVASEDIRRFPYAILEIKLNLPSGAKTPQWIDDLIASGLVEEAPKFSKFVHATAVLFERRVQLLPFWLAQMDTEEEDFPTSHQSVDVISVLSRKYSNLSKDVGVQTPRGTTKSQALGQVDYFNQENDKSTIHDMPSRKSTATLPHTAANQANFSISKTISSSFNALTAKVSTCDQTAQHTGKSVILPPGVRIPKKVQTVVRVEPKVFFANERTFFSWMSFAVLLGSFSIALVNTGDRIGKICGLMYTMVSLSTLIYGCGLYYRRYELIMARASGPYGNYGLFRCDTSLCTRLIGTDFILITDDILGPTVICVALLIAVGINAYCKHF
;
A
#
# COMPACT_ATOMS: atom_id res chain seq x y z
N MET A 1 -14.12 -14.43 12.35
CA MET A 1 -15.49 -15.00 12.11
C MET A 1 -15.42 -16.53 11.91
N LYS A 2 -16.55 -17.25 11.99
CA LYS A 2 -16.60 -18.71 11.72
C LYS A 2 -16.59 -18.96 10.19
N PHE A 3 -15.49 -19.47 9.63
CA PHE A 3 -15.30 -19.65 8.17
C PHE A 3 -16.48 -20.30 7.43
N GLY A 4 -17.13 -21.32 7.99
CA GLY A 4 -18.27 -22.00 7.34
C GLY A 4 -19.56 -21.17 7.21
N ALA A 5 -19.62 -19.98 7.81
CA ALA A 5 -20.64 -18.96 7.51
C ALA A 5 -20.14 -17.99 6.44
N THR A 6 -18.85 -17.60 6.49
CA THR A 6 -18.21 -16.80 5.44
C THR A 6 -18.29 -17.50 4.09
N LEU A 7 -18.03 -18.81 4.01
CA LEU A 7 -18.08 -19.59 2.77
C LEU A 7 -19.42 -19.42 2.02
N LYS A 8 -20.55 -19.45 2.73
CA LYS A 8 -21.90 -19.23 2.17
C LYS A 8 -22.13 -17.86 1.54
N HIS A 9 -21.31 -16.87 1.86
CA HIS A 9 -21.35 -15.54 1.23
C HIS A 9 -20.41 -15.42 0.02
N LEU A 10 -19.53 -16.41 -0.18
CA LEU A 10 -18.55 -16.49 -1.29
C LEU A 10 -18.96 -17.50 -2.36
N GLU A 11 -19.75 -18.49 -1.97
CA GLU A 11 -20.39 -19.45 -2.87
C GLU A 11 -21.11 -18.69 -3.98
N ILE A 12 -20.76 -19.02 -5.22
CA ILE A 12 -21.45 -18.51 -6.41
C ILE A 12 -22.74 -19.33 -6.53
N PRO A 13 -23.95 -18.72 -6.55
CA PRO A 13 -25.21 -19.46 -6.50
C PRO A 13 -25.38 -20.49 -7.63
N GLU A 14 -24.85 -20.19 -8.82
CA GLU A 14 -24.84 -21.09 -9.98
C GLU A 14 -24.07 -22.41 -9.73
N TRP A 15 -23.15 -22.41 -8.76
CA TRP A 15 -22.17 -23.48 -8.52
C TRP A 15 -22.21 -24.02 -7.08
N GLU A 16 -23.24 -23.70 -6.26
CA GLU A 16 -23.33 -24.07 -4.83
C GLU A 16 -22.99 -25.56 -4.58
N ASP A 17 -23.62 -26.46 -5.33
CA ASP A 17 -23.43 -27.92 -5.26
C ASP A 17 -21.97 -28.40 -5.49
N LYS A 18 -21.18 -27.59 -6.22
CA LYS A 18 -19.81 -27.92 -6.63
C LYS A 18 -18.79 -27.50 -5.59
N TYR A 19 -19.12 -26.55 -4.72
CA TYR A 19 -18.24 -26.15 -3.61
C TYR A 19 -18.01 -27.29 -2.61
N VAL A 20 -16.92 -27.16 -1.85
CA VAL A 20 -16.55 -28.12 -0.81
C VAL A 20 -17.61 -28.13 0.29
N SER A 21 -18.09 -29.32 0.67
CA SER A 21 -19.09 -29.59 1.71
C SER A 21 -18.57 -29.31 3.15
N TYR A 22 -17.98 -28.14 3.37
CA TYR A 22 -17.19 -27.78 4.55
C TYR A 22 -17.93 -27.98 5.86
N ASN A 23 -19.23 -27.65 5.89
CA ASN A 23 -20.04 -27.80 7.09
C ASN A 23 -20.41 -29.26 7.39
N THR A 24 -20.43 -30.14 6.39
CA THR A 24 -20.66 -31.59 6.55
C THR A 24 -19.41 -32.26 7.11
N ILE A 25 -18.26 -32.07 6.46
CA ILE A 25 -16.96 -32.61 6.91
C ILE A 25 -16.62 -32.08 8.33
N LYS A 26 -16.90 -30.79 8.59
CA LYS A 26 -16.74 -30.20 9.93
C LYS A 26 -17.69 -30.80 10.98
N LYS A 27 -18.88 -31.26 10.60
CA LYS A 27 -19.80 -31.94 11.54
C LYS A 27 -19.25 -33.31 11.90
N LEU A 28 -18.76 -34.09 10.92
CA LEU A 28 -18.15 -35.41 11.14
C LEU A 28 -16.96 -35.34 12.10
N LEU A 29 -16.03 -34.40 11.86
CA LEU A 29 -14.94 -34.09 12.80
C LEU A 29 -15.44 -33.80 14.23
N LYS A 30 -16.59 -33.10 14.38
CA LYS A 30 -17.13 -32.76 15.69
C LYS A 30 -17.87 -33.92 16.36
N SER A 31 -18.65 -34.70 15.62
CA SER A 31 -19.39 -35.84 16.18
C SER A 31 -18.45 -36.91 16.73
N SER A 32 -17.35 -37.18 16.03
CA SER A 32 -16.32 -38.12 16.49
C SER A 32 -15.54 -37.61 17.70
N THR A 33 -15.18 -36.31 17.74
CA THR A 33 -14.44 -35.74 18.89
C THR A 33 -15.33 -35.46 20.13
N GLU A 34 -16.63 -35.21 19.96
CA GLU A 34 -17.55 -34.88 21.08
C GLU A 34 -18.23 -36.12 21.71
N SER A 35 -17.99 -37.31 21.16
CA SER A 35 -18.45 -38.61 21.70
C SER A 35 -17.65 -39.02 22.94
N LYS A 36 -18.18 -38.66 24.13
CA LYS A 36 -17.50 -38.74 25.45
C LYS A 36 -17.01 -40.13 25.92
N GLN A 37 -17.14 -41.19 25.14
CA GLN A 37 -16.63 -42.55 25.47
C GLN A 37 -15.41 -42.98 24.63
N LYS A 38 -15.07 -42.27 23.54
CA LYS A 38 -13.82 -42.46 22.80
C LYS A 38 -13.13 -41.11 22.59
N ALA A 39 -12.20 -40.77 23.49
CA ALA A 39 -11.34 -39.59 23.33
C ALA A 39 -10.21 -39.80 22.29
N VAL A 40 -10.29 -40.88 21.50
CA VAL A 40 -9.33 -41.27 20.46
C VAL A 40 -10.13 -41.50 19.19
N PHE A 41 -9.89 -40.63 18.19
CA PHE A 41 -10.42 -40.76 16.83
C PHE A 41 -9.97 -42.11 16.26
N GLY A 42 -10.93 -42.94 15.85
CA GLY A 42 -10.65 -44.32 15.44
C GLY A 42 -10.10 -44.42 14.01
N GLU A 43 -9.37 -45.49 13.71
CA GLU A 43 -8.85 -45.75 12.35
C GLU A 43 -9.96 -45.71 11.28
N THR A 44 -11.16 -46.21 11.60
CA THR A 44 -12.34 -46.15 10.71
C THR A 44 -12.87 -44.73 10.50
N GLU A 45 -12.78 -43.85 11.51
CA GLU A 45 -13.22 -42.45 11.40
C GLU A 45 -12.20 -41.60 10.61
N GLU A 46 -10.92 -41.95 10.75
CA GLU A 46 -9.81 -41.42 9.95
C GLU A 46 -9.96 -41.83 8.47
N GLU A 47 -10.26 -43.10 8.19
CA GLU A 47 -10.56 -43.58 6.84
C GLU A 47 -11.77 -42.84 6.25
N GLU A 48 -12.90 -42.77 6.97
CA GLU A 48 -14.10 -42.05 6.51
C GLU A 48 -13.81 -40.56 6.22
N PHE A 49 -13.07 -39.88 7.10
CA PHE A 49 -12.68 -38.49 6.91
C PHE A 49 -11.78 -38.30 5.68
N VAL A 50 -10.76 -39.15 5.51
CA VAL A 50 -9.82 -39.05 4.37
C VAL A 50 -10.53 -39.38 3.05
N THR A 51 -11.37 -40.42 3.00
CA THR A 51 -12.16 -40.77 1.81
C THR A 51 -13.13 -39.66 1.42
N GLN A 52 -13.84 -39.05 2.39
CA GLN A 52 -14.73 -37.92 2.08
C GLN A 52 -13.95 -36.68 1.64
N LEU A 53 -12.79 -36.42 2.24
CA LEU A 53 -11.91 -35.30 1.87
C LEU A 53 -11.37 -35.45 0.44
N ASP A 54 -11.01 -36.68 0.04
CA ASP A 54 -10.53 -36.97 -1.31
C ASP A 54 -11.64 -36.92 -2.35
N SER A 55 -12.83 -37.46 -2.05
CA SER A 55 -14.01 -37.34 -2.92
C SER A 55 -14.39 -35.88 -3.20
N GLU A 56 -14.31 -35.02 -2.18
CA GLU A 56 -14.57 -33.59 -2.32
C GLU A 56 -13.44 -32.85 -3.07
N LEU A 57 -12.18 -33.31 -2.95
CA LEU A 57 -11.05 -32.82 -3.75
C LEU A 57 -11.23 -33.17 -5.24
N GLU A 58 -11.59 -34.42 -5.55
CA GLU A 58 -11.85 -34.87 -6.92
C GLU A 58 -13.06 -34.15 -7.53
N LYS A 59 -14.14 -33.94 -6.77
CA LYS A 59 -15.30 -33.14 -7.18
C LYS A 59 -14.90 -31.74 -7.64
N VAL A 60 -14.08 -31.05 -6.84
CA VAL A 60 -13.61 -29.68 -7.16
C VAL A 60 -12.69 -29.69 -8.39
N GLN A 61 -11.77 -30.66 -8.48
CA GLN A 61 -10.86 -30.78 -9.62
C GLN A 61 -11.59 -31.10 -10.92
N ALA A 62 -12.56 -32.02 -10.91
CA ALA A 62 -13.33 -32.41 -12.08
C ALA A 62 -14.15 -31.22 -12.63
N PHE A 63 -14.85 -30.50 -11.74
CA PHE A 63 -15.60 -29.31 -12.15
C PHE A 63 -14.67 -28.19 -12.66
N HIS A 64 -13.53 -27.95 -12.00
CA HIS A 64 -12.56 -26.94 -12.45
C HIS A 64 -12.01 -27.27 -13.85
N SER A 65 -11.60 -28.52 -14.08
CA SER A 65 -11.15 -28.99 -15.40
C SER A 65 -12.22 -28.85 -16.48
N GLN A 66 -13.47 -29.18 -16.16
CA GLN A 66 -14.60 -29.04 -17.08
C GLN A 66 -14.79 -27.56 -17.48
N GLN A 67 -14.86 -26.65 -16.50
CA GLN A 67 -15.05 -25.22 -16.76
C GLN A 67 -13.87 -24.59 -17.53
N MET A 68 -12.63 -25.01 -17.26
CA MET A 68 -11.45 -24.59 -18.04
C MET A 68 -11.58 -24.97 -19.52
N GLU A 69 -12.11 -26.15 -19.81
CA GLU A 69 -12.28 -26.65 -21.17
C GLU A 69 -13.47 -26.00 -21.90
N GLU A 70 -14.59 -25.77 -21.21
CA GLU A 70 -15.72 -24.99 -21.74
C GLU A 70 -15.33 -23.55 -22.09
N ILE A 71 -14.50 -22.90 -21.26
CA ILE A 71 -13.94 -21.57 -21.54
C ILE A 71 -13.05 -21.58 -22.78
N ARG A 72 -12.14 -22.57 -22.92
CA ARG A 72 -11.28 -22.72 -24.10
C ARG A 72 -12.09 -22.87 -25.38
N GLN A 73 -13.03 -23.82 -25.40
CA GLN A 73 -13.88 -24.04 -26.57
C GLN A 73 -14.74 -22.82 -26.92
N SER A 74 -15.09 -22.00 -25.94
CA SER A 74 -15.83 -20.75 -26.16
C SER A 74 -14.92 -19.64 -26.71
N ILE A 75 -13.68 -19.54 -26.23
CA ILE A 75 -12.63 -18.67 -26.81
C ILE A 75 -12.35 -19.06 -28.26
N ASP A 76 -12.16 -20.35 -28.55
CA ASP A 76 -11.86 -20.85 -29.90
C ASP A 76 -13.04 -20.62 -30.87
N LYS A 77 -14.29 -20.73 -30.40
CA LYS A 77 -15.48 -20.33 -31.18
C LYS A 77 -15.49 -18.82 -31.49
N CYS A 78 -15.18 -17.97 -30.51
CA CYS A 78 -15.08 -16.52 -30.69
C CYS A 78 -13.89 -16.12 -31.58
N ALA A 79 -12.81 -16.90 -31.61
CA ALA A 79 -11.67 -16.70 -32.53
C ALA A 79 -12.05 -17.10 -33.96
N ALA A 80 -12.66 -18.27 -34.16
CA ALA A 80 -13.14 -18.72 -35.47
C ALA A 80 -14.20 -17.79 -36.08
N GLN A 81 -15.00 -17.11 -35.25
CA GLN A 81 -15.87 -16.02 -35.70
C GLN A 81 -15.09 -14.82 -36.25
N ILE A 82 -14.01 -14.38 -35.59
CA ILE A 82 -13.13 -13.32 -36.11
C ILE A 82 -12.50 -13.77 -37.43
N ASP A 83 -11.91 -14.97 -37.47
CA ASP A 83 -11.24 -15.47 -38.67
C ASP A 83 -12.22 -15.56 -39.86
N ALA A 84 -13.48 -15.93 -39.63
CA ALA A 84 -14.52 -15.90 -40.65
C ALA A 84 -14.82 -14.47 -41.16
N ILE A 85 -14.82 -13.46 -40.28
CA ILE A 85 -15.11 -12.05 -40.63
C ILE A 85 -13.92 -11.39 -41.33
N ASP A 86 -12.68 -11.64 -40.88
CA ASP A 86 -11.46 -11.10 -41.49
C ASP A 86 -11.30 -11.60 -42.94
N ASN A 87 -11.83 -12.79 -43.26
CA ASN A 87 -11.85 -13.37 -44.61
C ASN A 87 -13.04 -12.93 -45.50
N LEU A 88 -14.00 -12.14 -45.00
CA LEU A 88 -15.12 -11.62 -45.79
C LEU A 88 -14.82 -10.25 -46.41
N GLU A 89 -15.42 -9.97 -47.57
CA GLU A 89 -15.34 -8.66 -48.23
C GLU A 89 -15.95 -7.54 -47.37
N GLU A 90 -15.42 -6.31 -47.48
CA GLU A 90 -15.77 -5.19 -46.59
C GLU A 90 -17.29 -4.88 -46.56
N SER A 91 -17.98 -5.03 -47.68
CA SER A 91 -19.44 -4.86 -47.80
C SER A 91 -20.27 -5.85 -46.98
N SER A 92 -19.68 -6.99 -46.57
CA SER A 92 -20.34 -8.00 -45.74
C SER A 92 -20.16 -7.76 -44.24
N LYS A 93 -19.24 -6.87 -43.84
CA LYS A 93 -18.88 -6.65 -42.43
C LYS A 93 -19.93 -5.84 -41.67
N GLU A 94 -20.76 -5.06 -42.36
CA GLU A 94 -21.84 -4.24 -41.77
C GLU A 94 -22.90 -5.05 -41.00
N HIS A 95 -23.00 -6.37 -41.24
CA HIS A 95 -23.96 -7.24 -40.54
C HIS A 95 -23.41 -7.92 -39.26
N PHE A 96 -22.17 -7.65 -38.85
CA PHE A 96 -21.63 -8.22 -37.62
C PHE A 96 -22.17 -7.50 -36.38
N ASP A 97 -22.96 -8.21 -35.55
CA ASP A 97 -23.42 -7.68 -34.25
C ASP A 97 -22.29 -7.68 -33.21
N LEU A 98 -21.46 -6.63 -33.31
CA LEU A 98 -20.38 -6.35 -32.38
C LEU A 98 -20.86 -6.19 -30.93
N ASN A 99 -22.10 -5.76 -30.68
CA ASN A 99 -22.62 -5.64 -29.31
C ASN A 99 -22.85 -7.02 -28.68
N THR A 100 -23.36 -7.98 -29.45
CA THR A 100 -23.49 -9.37 -29.00
C THR A 100 -22.11 -10.03 -28.83
N TYR A 101 -21.17 -9.80 -29.75
CA TYR A 101 -19.79 -10.28 -29.60
C TYR A 101 -19.09 -9.69 -28.36
N ALA A 102 -19.20 -8.38 -28.15
CA ALA A 102 -18.62 -7.72 -26.99
C ALA A 102 -19.20 -8.23 -25.67
N LYS A 103 -20.50 -8.57 -25.63
CA LYS A 103 -21.10 -9.24 -24.46
C LYS A 103 -20.51 -10.63 -24.23
N GLN A 104 -20.30 -11.42 -25.28
CA GLN A 104 -19.70 -12.76 -25.19
C GLN A 104 -18.25 -12.70 -24.67
N VAL A 105 -17.41 -11.82 -25.22
CA VAL A 105 -16.00 -11.69 -24.79
C VAL A 105 -15.89 -11.13 -23.36
N ASN A 106 -16.76 -10.18 -22.97
CA ASN A 106 -16.81 -9.72 -21.57
C ASN A 106 -17.28 -10.82 -20.61
N HIS A 107 -18.28 -11.63 -21.00
CA HIS A 107 -18.71 -12.79 -20.23
C HIS A 107 -17.58 -13.81 -20.04
N LEU A 108 -16.74 -14.07 -21.07
CA LEU A 108 -15.56 -14.93 -20.93
C LEU A 108 -14.54 -14.38 -19.91
N ALA A 109 -14.29 -13.07 -19.93
CA ALA A 109 -13.43 -12.41 -18.95
C ALA A 109 -13.96 -12.57 -17.51
N ASP A 110 -15.27 -12.37 -17.31
CA ASP A 110 -15.93 -12.50 -16.01
C ASP A 110 -16.01 -13.97 -15.55
N TRP A 111 -16.17 -14.93 -16.46
CA TRP A 111 -16.18 -16.37 -16.17
C TRP A 111 -14.79 -16.86 -15.71
N ILE A 112 -13.71 -16.39 -16.34
CA ILE A 112 -12.33 -16.65 -15.89
C ILE A 112 -12.10 -16.13 -14.46
N ASN A 113 -12.60 -14.93 -14.14
CA ASN A 113 -12.55 -14.39 -12.78
C ASN A 113 -13.37 -15.23 -11.78
N LYS A 114 -14.62 -15.59 -12.12
CA LYS A 114 -15.48 -16.48 -11.32
C LYS A 114 -14.77 -17.80 -11.00
N LEU A 115 -14.18 -18.45 -12.02
CA LEU A 115 -13.53 -19.76 -11.91
C LEU A 115 -12.26 -19.72 -11.04
N SER A 116 -11.47 -18.65 -11.14
CA SER A 116 -10.31 -18.44 -10.26
C SER A 116 -10.72 -18.24 -8.80
N ASN A 117 -11.73 -17.42 -8.53
CA ASN A 117 -12.27 -17.23 -7.19
C ASN A 117 -12.79 -18.56 -6.60
N TYR A 118 -13.55 -19.33 -7.38
CA TYR A 118 -13.99 -20.69 -7.01
C TYR A 118 -12.80 -21.58 -6.62
N ALA A 119 -11.72 -21.60 -7.40
CA ALA A 119 -10.53 -22.39 -7.10
C ALA A 119 -9.84 -21.95 -5.79
N GLN A 120 -9.70 -20.63 -5.56
CA GLN A 120 -9.08 -20.07 -4.36
C GLN A 120 -9.91 -20.35 -3.08
N VAL A 121 -11.24 -20.17 -3.16
CA VAL A 121 -12.16 -20.39 -2.04
C VAL A 121 -12.20 -21.87 -1.65
N ASN A 122 -12.29 -22.79 -2.61
CA ASN A 122 -12.28 -24.22 -2.33
C ASN A 122 -10.93 -24.72 -1.81
N TYR A 123 -9.82 -24.25 -2.38
CA TYR A 123 -8.48 -24.52 -1.82
C TYR A 123 -8.38 -24.09 -0.34
N THR A 124 -8.83 -22.88 -0.03
CA THR A 124 -8.86 -22.35 1.34
C THR A 124 -9.76 -23.18 2.26
N ALA A 125 -10.93 -23.61 1.77
CA ALA A 125 -11.85 -24.45 2.53
C ALA A 125 -11.18 -25.79 2.93
N ILE A 126 -10.54 -26.47 1.98
CA ILE A 126 -9.89 -27.76 2.22
C ILE A 126 -8.69 -27.62 3.17
N ILE A 127 -7.83 -26.62 2.95
CA ILE A 127 -6.71 -26.34 3.88
C ILE A 127 -7.21 -26.04 5.30
N LYS A 128 -8.36 -25.37 5.47
CA LYS A 128 -9.01 -25.11 6.77
C LYS A 128 -9.78 -26.30 7.35
N LEU A 129 -10.00 -27.37 6.58
CA LEU A 129 -10.44 -28.67 7.10
C LEU A 129 -9.24 -29.44 7.64
N VAL A 130 -8.17 -29.58 6.84
CA VAL A 130 -6.93 -30.27 7.24
C VAL A 130 -6.27 -29.61 8.47
N LYS A 131 -6.14 -28.28 8.50
CA LYS A 131 -5.63 -27.54 9.68
C LYS A 131 -6.52 -27.71 10.93
N LYS A 132 -7.81 -28.06 10.75
CA LYS A 132 -8.71 -28.36 11.87
C LYS A 132 -8.54 -29.80 12.33
N HIS A 133 -8.47 -30.76 11.40
CA HIS A 133 -8.18 -32.16 11.69
C HIS A 133 -6.91 -32.29 12.54
N ASP A 134 -5.77 -31.83 12.03
CA ASP A 134 -4.44 -31.87 12.68
C ASP A 134 -4.35 -31.07 14.01
N ARG A 135 -5.41 -30.33 14.39
CA ARG A 135 -5.53 -29.63 15.68
C ARG A 135 -6.37 -30.40 16.71
N HIS A 136 -7.28 -31.25 16.26
CA HIS A 136 -8.19 -32.02 17.12
C HIS A 136 -7.83 -33.51 17.20
N VAL A 137 -7.08 -34.03 16.22
CA VAL A 137 -6.66 -35.42 16.10
C VAL A 137 -5.13 -35.50 16.22
N SER A 138 -4.62 -36.59 16.82
CA SER A 138 -3.18 -36.82 16.99
C SER A 138 -2.47 -37.23 15.70
N TYR A 139 -3.19 -37.92 14.81
CA TYR A 139 -2.72 -38.26 13.47
C TYR A 139 -2.66 -37.01 12.58
N ARG A 140 -1.63 -36.91 11.74
CA ARG A 140 -1.35 -35.73 10.90
C ARG A 140 -1.60 -36.05 9.44
N VAL A 141 -2.70 -35.55 8.89
CA VAL A 141 -3.12 -35.79 7.51
C VAL A 141 -2.42 -34.86 6.52
N ARG A 142 -1.99 -33.66 6.97
CA ARG A 142 -1.40 -32.62 6.11
C ARG A 142 -0.26 -33.09 5.19
N PRO A 143 0.68 -33.98 5.57
CA PRO A 143 1.73 -34.46 4.66
C PRO A 143 1.19 -35.33 3.52
N LEU A 144 0.28 -36.27 3.81
CA LEU A 144 -0.36 -37.13 2.82
C LEU A 144 -1.25 -36.31 1.89
N PHE A 145 -2.08 -35.45 2.47
CA PHE A 145 -2.94 -34.56 1.72
C PHE A 145 -2.14 -33.59 0.83
N LEU A 146 -0.97 -33.11 1.24
CA LEU A 146 -0.09 -32.29 0.40
C LEU A 146 0.42 -33.01 -0.86
N ILE A 147 0.59 -34.33 -0.81
CA ILE A 147 0.96 -35.14 -1.98
C ILE A 147 -0.24 -35.26 -2.91
N ARG A 148 -1.41 -35.61 -2.37
CA ARG A 148 -2.65 -35.77 -3.14
C ARG A 148 -3.11 -34.47 -3.78
N LEU A 149 -3.05 -33.37 -3.04
CA LEU A 149 -3.28 -32.02 -3.54
C LEU A 149 -2.36 -31.70 -4.74
N LYS A 150 -1.06 -32.05 -4.70
CA LYS A 150 -0.16 -31.88 -5.87
C LYS A 150 -0.57 -32.69 -7.12
N GLN A 151 -1.29 -33.80 -6.96
CA GLN A 151 -1.82 -34.60 -8.07
C GLN A 151 -3.07 -33.96 -8.71
N CYS A 152 -3.81 -33.13 -7.95
CA CYS A 152 -5.03 -32.45 -8.37
C CYS A 152 -4.87 -30.91 -8.34
N PRO A 153 -4.04 -30.30 -9.21
CA PRO A 153 -3.58 -28.90 -9.08
C PRO A 153 -4.57 -27.79 -9.52
N PHE A 154 -5.87 -27.90 -9.23
CA PHE A 154 -6.89 -26.91 -9.65
C PHE A 154 -6.58 -25.46 -9.22
N TRP A 155 -5.98 -25.24 -8.04
CA TRP A 155 -5.65 -23.90 -7.53
C TRP A 155 -4.37 -23.30 -8.15
N LYS A 156 -3.58 -24.10 -8.88
CA LYS A 156 -2.27 -23.72 -9.43
C LYS A 156 -2.26 -23.73 -10.97
N GLN A 157 -3.43 -23.58 -11.58
CA GLN A 157 -3.56 -23.49 -13.04
C GLN A 157 -3.17 -22.10 -13.54
N ASP A 158 -2.35 -22.07 -14.59
CA ASP A 158 -1.93 -20.81 -15.24
C ASP A 158 -3.02 -20.34 -16.22
N TYR A 159 -3.73 -19.28 -15.85
CA TYR A 159 -4.72 -18.62 -16.72
C TYR A 159 -4.09 -17.72 -17.81
N GLU A 160 -2.78 -17.43 -17.74
CA GLU A 160 -2.09 -16.50 -18.65
C GLU A 160 -2.25 -16.82 -20.15
N PRO A 161 -2.25 -18.10 -20.61
CA PRO A 161 -2.51 -18.43 -22.01
C PRO A 161 -3.93 -18.04 -22.46
N LEU A 162 -4.94 -18.24 -21.60
CA LEU A 162 -6.32 -17.84 -21.89
C LEU A 162 -6.44 -16.31 -21.94
N LEU A 163 -5.75 -15.60 -21.06
CA LEU A 163 -5.71 -14.13 -21.07
C LEU A 163 -5.03 -13.56 -22.32
N LEU A 164 -4.08 -14.30 -22.91
CA LEU A 164 -3.47 -13.91 -24.19
C LEU A 164 -4.46 -14.10 -25.34
N GLN A 165 -5.11 -15.25 -25.46
CA GLN A 165 -6.16 -15.44 -26.48
C GLN A 165 -7.29 -14.41 -26.31
N LEU A 166 -7.73 -14.15 -25.09
CA LEU A 166 -8.73 -13.14 -24.76
C LEU A 166 -8.28 -11.72 -25.12
N SER A 167 -6.98 -11.40 -24.97
CA SER A 167 -6.39 -10.14 -25.44
C SER A 167 -6.57 -9.94 -26.94
N ASP A 168 -6.44 -11.00 -27.72
CA ASP A 168 -6.65 -10.99 -29.17
C ASP A 168 -8.13 -10.91 -29.54
N LEU A 169 -9.04 -11.57 -28.82
CA LEU A 169 -10.50 -11.39 -29.01
C LEU A 169 -10.94 -9.94 -28.78
N PHE A 170 -10.42 -9.28 -27.74
CA PHE A 170 -10.67 -7.85 -27.50
C PHE A 170 -10.07 -6.92 -28.58
N ARG A 171 -9.27 -7.40 -29.54
CA ARG A 171 -8.71 -6.58 -30.63
C ARG A 171 -9.82 -5.95 -31.47
N VAL A 172 -10.79 -6.75 -31.89
CA VAL A 172 -11.91 -6.33 -32.77
C VAL A 172 -12.83 -5.35 -32.05
N ILE A 173 -13.07 -5.57 -30.76
CA ILE A 173 -13.88 -4.67 -29.92
C ILE A 173 -13.21 -3.29 -29.79
N ARG A 174 -11.87 -3.26 -29.64
CA ARG A 174 -11.11 -1.99 -29.50
C ARG A 174 -11.00 -1.20 -30.80
N SER A 175 -10.87 -1.86 -31.97
CA SER A 175 -10.76 -1.15 -33.26
C SER A 175 -12.03 -0.38 -33.63
N GLU A 176 -13.20 -0.90 -33.22
CA GLU A 176 -14.51 -0.32 -33.55
C GLU A 176 -14.96 0.75 -32.54
N ILE A 177 -14.54 0.65 -31.28
CA ILE A 177 -14.77 1.71 -30.28
C ILE A 177 -13.88 2.93 -30.56
N ASN A 178 -12.65 2.74 -31.05
CA ASN A 178 -11.68 3.80 -31.36
C ASN A 178 -11.19 3.74 -32.84
N PRO A 179 -12.05 4.01 -33.85
CA PRO A 179 -11.65 3.96 -35.26
C PRO A 179 -10.55 4.98 -35.63
N ILE A 180 -10.37 6.02 -34.81
CA ILE A 180 -9.38 7.10 -35.02
C ILE A 180 -7.94 6.64 -34.69
N ASP A 181 -7.76 5.66 -33.80
CA ASP A 181 -6.43 5.33 -33.28
C ASP A 181 -5.55 4.54 -34.26
N VAL A 182 -6.15 3.71 -35.13
CA VAL A 182 -5.38 2.88 -36.10
C VAL A 182 -4.78 3.75 -37.23
N LEU A 183 -5.50 4.77 -37.69
CA LEU A 183 -5.01 5.68 -38.74
C LEU A 183 -3.97 6.69 -38.23
N SER A 184 -3.90 6.92 -36.92
CA SER A 184 -2.86 7.78 -36.34
C SER A 184 -1.45 7.15 -36.39
N SER A 185 -1.33 5.84 -36.64
CA SER A 185 -0.02 5.18 -36.81
C SER A 185 0.63 5.39 -38.19
N SER A 186 -0.11 5.88 -39.18
CA SER A 186 0.41 6.14 -40.54
C SER A 186 0.77 7.60 -40.81
N MET A 187 0.57 8.50 -39.84
CA MET A 187 1.08 9.88 -39.94
C MET A 187 2.60 9.89 -39.69
N PRO A 188 3.41 10.53 -40.57
CA PRO A 188 4.83 10.74 -40.29
C PRO A 188 4.99 11.51 -38.97
N GLN A 189 6.02 11.17 -38.20
CA GLN A 189 6.45 11.96 -37.03
C GLN A 189 6.98 13.33 -37.48
N GLN A 190 6.08 14.23 -37.88
CA GLN A 190 6.40 15.65 -37.95
C GLN A 190 6.77 16.10 -36.54
N ARG A 191 7.93 16.76 -36.45
CA ARG A 191 8.55 17.23 -35.20
C ARG A 191 7.78 18.44 -34.63
N ALA A 192 6.51 18.26 -34.29
CA ALA A 192 5.83 19.17 -33.38
C ALA A 192 6.47 19.01 -32.00
N THR A 193 7.12 20.07 -31.51
CA THR A 193 7.84 20.06 -30.23
C THR A 193 6.87 20.23 -29.06
N GLU A 194 5.75 19.51 -29.10
CA GLU A 194 4.74 19.52 -28.04
C GLU A 194 5.33 18.88 -26.79
N GLN A 195 5.29 19.62 -25.68
CA GLN A 195 5.70 19.10 -24.38
C GLN A 195 4.63 18.12 -23.88
N PHE A 196 4.84 16.84 -24.18
CA PHE A 196 4.07 15.74 -23.60
C PHE A 196 4.41 15.62 -22.11
N LEU A 197 3.40 15.75 -21.25
CA LEU A 197 3.53 15.50 -19.83
C LEU A 197 3.66 14.00 -19.59
N ARG A 198 4.89 13.57 -19.24
CA ARG A 198 5.20 12.18 -18.92
C ARG A 198 4.92 11.89 -17.45
N LYS A 199 3.73 11.36 -17.14
CA LYS A 199 3.35 10.96 -15.78
C LYS A 199 3.52 9.46 -15.61
N SER A 200 4.38 9.05 -14.67
CA SER A 200 4.51 7.64 -14.25
C SER A 200 4.04 7.49 -12.81
N THR A 201 2.99 6.71 -12.59
CA THR A 201 2.46 6.40 -11.25
C THR A 201 2.58 4.91 -10.96
N LYS A 202 2.67 4.55 -9.68
CA LYS A 202 2.83 3.18 -9.22
C LYS A 202 1.79 2.88 -8.14
N TYR A 203 1.26 1.68 -8.20
CA TYR A 203 0.23 1.21 -7.29
C TYR A 203 0.59 -0.19 -6.78
N LEU A 204 0.24 -0.47 -5.53
CA LEU A 204 0.24 -1.81 -4.97
C LEU A 204 -1.10 -2.48 -5.29
N VAL A 205 -1.04 -3.80 -5.49
CA VAL A 205 -2.19 -4.62 -5.86
C VAL A 205 -2.10 -5.90 -5.02
N THR A 206 -3.17 -6.27 -4.32
CA THR A 206 -3.20 -7.57 -3.61
C THR A 206 -3.11 -8.71 -4.62
N LEU A 207 -2.44 -9.81 -4.25
CA LEU A 207 -2.24 -10.94 -5.17
C LEU A 207 -3.57 -11.55 -5.65
N ASP A 208 -4.61 -11.50 -4.80
CA ASP A 208 -5.96 -11.98 -5.12
C ASP A 208 -6.61 -11.15 -6.24
N ASN A 209 -6.39 -9.82 -6.24
CA ASN A 209 -6.96 -8.89 -7.22
C ASN A 209 -6.22 -8.88 -8.57
N VAL A 210 -5.09 -9.60 -8.70
CA VAL A 210 -4.24 -9.56 -9.91
C VAL A 210 -5.01 -10.00 -11.16
N LEU A 211 -5.87 -11.03 -11.08
CA LEU A 211 -6.63 -11.52 -12.24
C LEU A 211 -7.77 -10.57 -12.65
N GLU A 212 -8.51 -10.07 -11.66
CA GLU A 212 -9.57 -9.06 -11.82
C GLU A 212 -8.99 -7.78 -12.46
N LEU A 213 -7.81 -7.34 -12.01
CA LEU A 213 -7.07 -6.23 -12.61
C LEU A 213 -6.62 -6.52 -14.06
N LYS A 214 -6.05 -7.69 -14.34
CA LYS A 214 -5.63 -8.06 -15.71
C LYS A 214 -6.81 -8.05 -16.68
N THR A 215 -7.91 -8.70 -16.32
CA THR A 215 -9.12 -8.75 -17.17
C THR A 215 -9.76 -7.39 -17.37
N SER A 216 -9.78 -6.52 -16.35
CA SER A 216 -10.21 -5.13 -16.47
C SER A 216 -9.34 -4.32 -17.46
N ILE A 217 -8.01 -4.44 -17.38
CA ILE A 217 -7.09 -3.76 -18.30
C ILE A 217 -7.23 -4.29 -19.75
N LEU A 218 -7.45 -5.60 -19.94
CA LEU A 218 -7.57 -6.23 -21.26
C LEU A 218 -8.71 -5.66 -22.12
N ARG A 219 -9.78 -5.17 -21.48
CA ARG A 219 -10.90 -4.47 -22.16
C ARG A 219 -10.41 -3.22 -22.92
N HIS A 220 -9.33 -2.58 -22.46
CA HIS A 220 -8.83 -1.32 -23.00
C HIS A 220 -7.46 -1.43 -23.70
N LEU A 221 -6.57 -2.31 -23.23
CA LEU A 221 -5.21 -2.44 -23.76
C LEU A 221 -4.82 -3.92 -23.99
N PRO A 222 -4.27 -4.28 -25.16
CA PRO A 222 -3.79 -5.63 -25.40
C PRO A 222 -2.56 -5.96 -24.53
N MET A 223 -2.45 -7.23 -24.17
CA MET A 223 -1.24 -7.79 -23.56
C MET A 223 -0.12 -7.87 -24.61
N LEU A 224 1.05 -7.33 -24.29
CA LEU A 224 2.20 -7.28 -25.18
C LEU A 224 3.14 -8.45 -24.90
N VAL A 225 3.28 -9.36 -25.87
CA VAL A 225 4.28 -10.43 -25.88
C VAL A 225 5.59 -9.89 -26.50
N TYR A 226 6.72 -10.15 -25.83
CA TYR A 226 8.02 -9.63 -26.27
C TYR A 226 8.82 -10.59 -27.17
N ASP A 227 8.44 -11.87 -27.25
CA ASP A 227 9.14 -12.89 -28.05
C ASP A 227 8.12 -13.83 -28.72
N ASN A 228 7.75 -13.53 -29.97
CA ASN A 228 6.85 -14.37 -30.78
C ASN A 228 7.59 -15.56 -31.43
N THR A 229 8.80 -15.94 -30.97
CA THR A 229 9.49 -17.11 -31.52
C THR A 229 8.91 -18.41 -30.94
N HIS A 230 7.82 -18.90 -31.58
CA HIS A 230 7.19 -20.21 -31.35
C HIS A 230 8.13 -21.44 -31.48
N LYS A 231 9.44 -21.24 -31.64
CA LYS A 231 10.46 -22.26 -31.91
C LYS A 231 11.18 -22.78 -30.64
N SER A 232 10.66 -22.52 -29.43
CA SER A 232 11.24 -23.08 -28.20
C SER A 232 10.26 -23.17 -27.03
N ASN A 233 10.49 -24.13 -26.12
CA ASN A 233 9.78 -24.31 -24.83
C ASN A 233 10.06 -23.17 -23.81
N LYS A 234 10.26 -21.94 -24.27
CA LYS A 234 10.54 -20.79 -23.41
C LYS A 234 9.24 -20.20 -22.84
N PRO A 235 9.25 -19.66 -21.61
CA PRO A 235 8.10 -18.97 -21.06
C PRO A 235 7.78 -17.70 -21.88
N MET A 236 6.50 -17.55 -22.25
CA MET A 236 5.96 -16.44 -23.05
C MET A 236 6.43 -15.05 -22.57
N ASN A 237 6.44 -14.86 -21.24
CA ASN A 237 6.98 -13.68 -20.58
C ASN A 237 8.20 -14.08 -19.73
N PRO A 238 9.45 -13.91 -20.22
CA PRO A 238 10.62 -14.29 -19.46
C PRO A 238 10.76 -13.44 -18.18
N PRO A 239 11.02 -14.04 -17.01
CA PRO A 239 11.13 -13.31 -15.75
C PRO A 239 12.27 -12.28 -15.79
N ILE A 240 12.07 -11.13 -15.14
CA ILE A 240 13.04 -10.05 -15.09
C ILE A 240 13.81 -10.15 -13.78
N THR A 241 15.13 -10.26 -13.89
CA THR A 241 16.02 -10.23 -12.73
C THR A 241 16.90 -8.98 -12.79
N SER A 242 17.20 -8.39 -11.64
CA SER A 242 18.12 -7.26 -11.51
C SER A 242 18.91 -7.34 -10.22
N VAL A 243 20.24 -7.35 -10.32
CA VAL A 243 21.17 -7.25 -9.19
C VAL A 243 21.55 -5.78 -9.05
N TYR A 244 21.33 -5.18 -7.88
CA TYR A 244 21.68 -3.80 -7.58
C TYR A 244 23.06 -3.72 -6.94
N LEU A 245 23.79 -2.65 -7.26
CA LEU A 245 25.10 -2.36 -6.70
C LEU A 245 24.99 -1.24 -5.65
N ASP A 246 25.70 -1.39 -4.54
CA ASP A 246 25.91 -0.35 -3.52
C ASP A 246 27.21 -0.62 -2.74
N ASN A 247 27.57 0.21 -1.78
CA ASN A 247 28.75 0.06 -0.90
C ASN A 247 28.39 -0.21 0.57
N SER A 248 29.39 -0.37 1.44
CA SER A 248 29.20 -0.69 2.88
C SER A 248 28.38 0.35 3.63
N GLU A 249 28.47 1.61 3.21
CA GLU A 249 27.75 2.75 3.79
C GLU A 249 26.32 2.89 3.23
N LEU A 250 25.94 2.04 2.26
CA LEU A 250 24.67 2.12 1.53
C LEU A 250 24.45 3.51 0.92
N GLU A 251 25.50 4.08 0.32
CA GLU A 251 25.53 5.46 -0.16
C GLU A 251 24.48 5.71 -1.26
N LEU A 252 24.34 4.79 -2.23
CA LEU A 252 23.37 4.95 -3.32
C LEU A 252 21.93 4.80 -2.82
N TYR A 253 21.72 3.94 -1.82
CA TYR A 253 20.46 3.84 -1.10
C TYR A 253 20.10 5.16 -0.39
N ASN A 254 20.98 5.67 0.47
CA ASN A 254 20.72 6.86 1.27
C ASN A 254 20.40 8.07 0.38
N ALA A 255 21.25 8.35 -0.61
CA ALA A 255 21.03 9.42 -1.60
C ALA A 255 19.68 9.27 -2.34
N LYS A 256 19.25 8.04 -2.63
CA LYS A 256 17.97 7.80 -3.31
C LYS A 256 16.75 7.93 -2.39
N VAL A 257 16.88 7.69 -1.08
CA VAL A 257 15.82 7.92 -0.09
C VAL A 257 15.65 9.41 0.20
N ASP A 258 16.76 10.13 0.39
CA ASP A 258 16.77 11.58 0.58
C ASP A 258 16.40 12.36 -0.68
N LYS A 259 16.42 11.69 -1.86
CA LYS A 259 16.12 12.26 -3.19
C LYS A 259 17.11 13.37 -3.58
N GLU A 260 18.39 13.16 -3.27
CA GLU A 260 19.45 14.08 -3.67
C GLU A 260 19.47 14.26 -5.20
N ASP A 261 19.75 15.47 -5.66
CA ASP A 261 19.95 15.70 -7.10
C ASP A 261 21.20 14.97 -7.58
N GLY A 262 21.10 14.31 -8.73
CA GLY A 262 22.13 13.40 -9.22
C GLY A 262 22.17 12.03 -8.54
N ALA A 263 21.28 11.70 -7.59
CA ALA A 263 21.28 10.39 -6.91
C ALA A 263 21.16 9.23 -7.91
N GLN A 264 22.12 8.30 -7.86
CA GLN A 264 22.27 7.23 -8.83
C GLN A 264 21.77 5.88 -8.31
N VAL A 265 21.15 5.08 -9.18
CA VAL A 265 20.85 3.66 -8.91
C VAL A 265 21.41 2.84 -10.06
N ILE A 266 22.38 1.98 -9.75
CA ILE A 266 23.10 1.15 -10.73
C ILE A 266 22.70 -0.31 -10.56
N ARG A 267 22.43 -1.02 -11.66
CA ARG A 267 22.02 -2.43 -11.63
C ARG A 267 22.40 -3.22 -12.88
N LEU A 268 22.57 -4.52 -12.69
CA LEU A 268 22.83 -5.52 -13.72
C LEU A 268 21.52 -6.30 -13.96
N ARG A 269 20.96 -6.22 -15.17
CA ARG A 269 19.63 -6.75 -15.51
C ARG A 269 19.68 -7.77 -16.65
N TRP A 270 18.90 -8.83 -16.54
CA TRP A 270 18.65 -9.77 -17.63
C TRP A 270 17.19 -10.24 -17.63
N TYR A 271 16.84 -10.98 -18.68
CA TYR A 271 15.49 -11.47 -18.97
C TYR A 271 15.57 -12.98 -19.20
N GLY A 272 14.81 -13.77 -18.45
CA GLY A 272 14.83 -15.23 -18.52
C GLY A 272 15.98 -15.86 -17.73
N SER A 273 16.33 -17.11 -18.07
CA SER A 273 17.47 -17.80 -17.46
C SER A 273 18.78 -17.25 -17.99
N THR A 274 19.77 -17.06 -17.11
CA THR A 274 21.13 -16.73 -17.55
C THR A 274 21.78 -17.89 -18.34
N LYS A 275 21.27 -19.12 -18.22
CA LYS A 275 21.71 -20.25 -19.06
C LYS A 275 21.32 -20.06 -20.53
N ASP A 276 20.16 -19.45 -20.77
CA ASP A 276 19.64 -19.19 -22.12
C ASP A 276 20.11 -17.84 -22.68
N THR A 277 20.40 -16.86 -21.81
CA THR A 277 20.69 -15.48 -22.20
C THR A 277 22.07 -15.00 -21.77
N ASN A 278 22.99 -14.93 -22.74
CA ASN A 278 24.33 -14.34 -22.58
C ASN A 278 24.35 -12.79 -22.64
N LYS A 279 23.19 -12.11 -22.57
CA LYS A 279 23.05 -10.65 -22.72
C LYS A 279 22.67 -10.03 -21.37
N ILE A 280 23.58 -9.30 -20.74
CA ILE A 280 23.34 -8.58 -19.49
C ILE A 280 23.31 -7.08 -19.78
N TYR A 281 22.29 -6.39 -19.28
CA TYR A 281 22.14 -4.95 -19.40
C TYR A 281 22.67 -4.28 -18.14
N VAL A 282 23.72 -3.49 -18.27
CA VAL A 282 24.17 -2.57 -17.21
C VAL A 282 23.28 -1.33 -17.34
N GLU A 283 22.48 -1.03 -16.32
CA GLU A 283 21.57 0.12 -16.31
C GLU A 283 21.93 1.08 -15.17
N ARG A 284 21.99 2.38 -15.47
CA ARG A 284 22.04 3.47 -14.48
C ARG A 284 20.75 4.28 -14.57
N LYS A 285 20.21 4.65 -13.41
CA LYS A 285 19.18 5.69 -13.27
C LYS A 285 19.76 6.85 -12.51
N ILE A 286 19.55 8.07 -12.97
CA ILE A 286 19.97 9.31 -12.28
C ILE A 286 18.70 10.09 -11.95
N GLN A 287 18.54 10.43 -10.66
CA GLN A 287 17.52 11.39 -10.21
C GLN A 287 17.92 12.79 -10.68
N GLN A 288 17.00 13.52 -11.32
CA GLN A 288 17.13 14.97 -11.50
C GLN A 288 16.22 15.70 -10.52
N GLU A 289 16.42 17.02 -10.39
CA GLU A 289 15.48 17.97 -9.76
C GLU A 289 14.01 17.64 -10.07
N GLU A 290 13.11 17.87 -9.09
CA GLU A 290 11.81 17.18 -9.01
C GLU A 290 10.92 17.28 -10.28
N ASP A 291 11.05 18.34 -11.07
CA ASP A 291 10.26 18.58 -12.29
C ASP A 291 10.81 17.91 -13.56
N LYS A 292 12.09 17.52 -13.58
CA LYS A 292 12.78 16.99 -14.79
C LYS A 292 12.71 15.46 -14.91
N GLY A 293 12.50 14.76 -13.80
CA GLY A 293 12.27 13.31 -13.76
C GLY A 293 13.52 12.46 -13.49
N GLU A 294 13.58 11.26 -14.09
CA GLU A 294 14.72 10.34 -13.97
C GLU A 294 15.35 10.10 -15.35
N LEU A 295 16.64 10.40 -15.51
CA LEU A 295 17.42 9.91 -16.64
C LEU A 295 17.68 8.41 -16.49
N LYS A 296 17.79 7.70 -17.61
CA LYS A 296 18.10 6.28 -17.63
C LYS A 296 19.05 5.92 -18.77
N ASP A 297 20.26 5.56 -18.39
CA ASP A 297 21.28 5.05 -19.30
C ASP A 297 21.31 3.52 -19.24
N ARG A 298 21.68 2.88 -20.35
CA ARG A 298 22.00 1.46 -20.35
C ARG A 298 22.91 1.08 -21.51
N PHE A 299 23.73 0.07 -21.30
CA PHE A 299 24.40 -0.66 -22.36
C PHE A 299 24.28 -2.17 -22.15
N MET A 300 24.64 -2.96 -23.15
CA MET A 300 24.58 -4.43 -23.11
C MET A 300 25.99 -5.00 -23.19
N LEU A 301 26.35 -5.84 -22.22
CA LEU A 301 27.59 -6.59 -22.19
C LEU A 301 27.30 -8.10 -22.15
N LYS A 302 28.24 -8.91 -22.64
CA LYS A 302 28.13 -10.36 -22.51
C LYS A 302 28.39 -10.78 -21.06
N GLU A 303 27.60 -11.75 -20.58
CA GLU A 303 27.68 -12.31 -19.22
C GLU A 303 29.13 -12.56 -18.76
N LYS A 304 29.91 -13.29 -19.58
CA LYS A 304 31.31 -13.64 -19.31
C LYS A 304 32.29 -12.47 -19.12
N TYR A 305 31.91 -11.23 -19.45
CA TYR A 305 32.73 -10.03 -19.24
C TYR A 305 32.25 -9.17 -18.07
N ILE A 306 31.14 -9.54 -17.40
CA ILE A 306 30.57 -8.72 -16.31
C ILE A 306 31.48 -8.73 -15.09
N LYS A 307 32.07 -9.89 -14.73
CA LYS A 307 33.01 -9.96 -13.59
C LYS A 307 34.22 -9.04 -13.84
N ASP A 308 34.94 -9.27 -14.95
CA ASP A 308 36.11 -8.47 -15.34
C ASP A 308 35.79 -6.97 -15.41
N TYR A 309 34.58 -6.60 -15.86
CA TYR A 309 34.13 -5.21 -15.91
C TYR A 309 33.95 -4.58 -14.51
N LEU A 310 33.37 -5.31 -13.54
CA LEU A 310 33.28 -4.85 -12.15
C LEU A 310 34.66 -4.75 -11.49
N ASP A 311 35.56 -5.69 -11.81
CA ASP A 311 36.93 -5.70 -11.30
C ASP A 311 37.76 -4.52 -11.86
N GLY A 312 37.36 -3.96 -13.02
CA GLY A 312 37.95 -2.75 -13.61
C GLY A 312 38.63 -2.96 -14.97
N SER A 313 38.51 -4.14 -15.57
CA SER A 313 39.06 -4.43 -16.90
C SER A 313 38.27 -3.74 -18.01
N LYS A 314 39.00 -3.23 -19.02
CA LYS A 314 38.43 -2.60 -20.22
C LYS A 314 38.23 -3.57 -21.39
N ASP A 315 38.77 -4.79 -21.30
CA ASP A 315 38.70 -5.82 -22.34
C ASP A 315 37.29 -6.07 -22.86
N GLY A 316 36.32 -6.19 -21.95
CA GLY A 316 34.92 -6.43 -22.30
C GLY A 316 34.30 -5.25 -23.05
N ILE A 317 34.64 -4.02 -22.64
CA ILE A 317 34.18 -2.77 -23.26
C ILE A 317 34.72 -2.70 -24.69
N GLN A 318 36.03 -2.82 -24.86
CA GLN A 318 36.68 -2.66 -26.16
C GLN A 318 36.26 -3.76 -27.16
N LYS A 319 36.10 -5.00 -26.70
CA LYS A 319 35.56 -6.11 -27.53
C LYS A 319 34.07 -5.90 -27.90
N ALA A 320 33.32 -5.12 -27.12
CA ALA A 320 31.94 -4.76 -27.44
C ALA A 320 31.87 -3.55 -28.40
N ALA A 321 32.67 -2.50 -28.16
CA ALA A 321 32.80 -1.33 -29.04
C ALA A 321 33.25 -1.74 -30.46
N ASN A 322 34.32 -2.54 -30.58
CA ASN A 322 34.78 -3.08 -31.86
C ASN A 322 33.67 -3.87 -32.59
N LYS A 323 32.80 -4.57 -31.85
CA LYS A 323 31.67 -5.29 -32.46
C LYS A 323 30.56 -4.34 -32.96
N ILE A 324 30.42 -3.16 -32.37
CA ILE A 324 29.51 -2.11 -32.88
C ILE A 324 30.09 -1.53 -34.17
N MET A 325 31.37 -1.16 -34.19
CA MET A 325 32.07 -0.65 -35.39
C MET A 325 31.95 -1.59 -36.59
N VAL A 326 32.11 -2.90 -36.38
CA VAL A 326 32.03 -3.94 -37.44
C VAL A 326 30.62 -4.09 -38.05
N LYS A 327 29.56 -3.45 -37.51
CA LYS A 327 28.22 -3.49 -38.13
C LYS A 327 28.10 -2.68 -39.44
N HIS A 328 29.08 -1.87 -39.81
CA HIS A 328 29.10 -1.08 -41.05
C HIS A 328 27.86 -0.18 -41.29
N SER A 329 27.24 0.37 -40.23
CA SER A 329 26.29 1.47 -40.34
C SER A 329 27.00 2.83 -40.29
N SER A 330 26.46 3.85 -40.95
CA SER A 330 27.01 5.21 -40.94
C SER A 330 27.11 5.83 -39.53
N SER A 331 26.25 5.41 -38.60
CA SER A 331 26.26 5.79 -37.19
C SER A 331 27.08 4.87 -36.28
N ALA A 332 27.77 3.85 -36.81
CA ALA A 332 28.44 2.83 -35.99
C ALA A 332 29.56 3.41 -35.12
N GLN A 333 30.28 4.43 -35.62
CA GLN A 333 31.34 5.10 -34.87
C GLN A 333 30.76 5.84 -33.65
N GLU A 334 29.75 6.69 -33.87
CA GLU A 334 29.06 7.42 -32.81
C GLU A 334 28.41 6.49 -31.77
N GLU A 335 27.80 5.37 -32.19
CA GLU A 335 27.24 4.35 -31.29
C GLU A 335 28.35 3.68 -30.45
N ALA A 336 29.52 3.40 -31.04
CA ALA A 336 30.65 2.79 -30.35
C ALA A 336 31.30 3.75 -29.35
N ASP A 337 31.52 5.02 -29.75
CA ASP A 337 32.12 6.04 -28.90
C ASP A 337 31.19 6.40 -27.72
N ALA A 338 29.88 6.55 -27.98
CA ALA A 338 28.89 6.76 -26.92
C ALA A 338 28.80 5.57 -25.95
N PHE A 339 28.91 4.34 -26.46
CA PHE A 339 28.98 3.12 -25.64
C PHE A 339 30.25 3.09 -24.77
N GLU A 340 31.42 3.36 -25.34
CA GLU A 340 32.71 3.30 -24.62
C GLU A 340 32.81 4.38 -23.55
N ASN A 341 32.35 5.60 -23.86
CA ASN A 341 32.25 6.70 -22.89
C ASN A 341 31.34 6.31 -21.71
N LEU A 342 30.10 5.86 -21.98
CA LEU A 342 29.16 5.47 -20.93
C LEU A 342 29.68 4.29 -20.10
N ALA A 343 30.24 3.27 -20.75
CA ALA A 343 30.76 2.09 -20.06
C ALA A 343 31.97 2.42 -19.17
N THR A 344 32.86 3.31 -19.61
CA THR A 344 34.01 3.80 -18.84
C THR A 344 33.57 4.70 -17.69
N GLU A 345 32.58 5.57 -17.90
CA GLU A 345 32.01 6.44 -16.87
C GLU A 345 31.40 5.62 -15.72
N LEU A 346 30.52 4.66 -16.05
CA LEU A 346 29.91 3.78 -15.04
C LEU A 346 30.95 2.92 -14.31
N GLN A 347 31.99 2.45 -15.01
CA GLN A 347 33.09 1.69 -14.40
C GLN A 347 33.86 2.58 -13.41
N GLY A 348 34.11 3.83 -13.77
CA GLY A 348 34.70 4.84 -12.89
C GLY A 348 33.89 5.04 -11.60
N VAL A 349 32.56 5.19 -11.71
CA VAL A 349 31.67 5.31 -10.53
C VAL A 349 31.72 4.06 -9.65
N ILE A 350 31.65 2.87 -10.25
CA ILE A 350 31.72 1.57 -9.55
C ILE A 350 33.02 1.44 -8.75
N LYS A 351 34.18 1.76 -9.36
CA LYS A 351 35.49 1.69 -8.70
C LYS A 351 35.67 2.79 -7.66
N THR A 352 35.25 4.03 -7.94
CA THR A 352 35.43 5.18 -7.03
C THR A 352 34.60 5.03 -5.75
N LYS A 353 33.37 4.53 -5.86
CA LYS A 353 32.48 4.31 -4.70
C LYS A 353 32.60 2.91 -4.09
N ASN A 354 33.51 2.06 -4.58
CA ASN A 354 33.67 0.65 -4.19
C ASN A 354 32.34 -0.14 -4.20
N LEU A 355 31.56 0.00 -5.27
CA LEU A 355 30.26 -0.64 -5.39
C LEU A 355 30.39 -2.14 -5.68
N GLN A 356 29.61 -2.97 -4.98
CA GLN A 356 29.51 -4.40 -5.23
C GLN A 356 28.04 -4.87 -5.29
N PRO A 357 27.74 -6.09 -5.80
CA PRO A 357 26.41 -6.68 -5.71
C PRO A 357 25.91 -6.75 -4.26
N VAL A 358 24.78 -6.10 -3.97
CA VAL A 358 24.19 -6.05 -2.62
C VAL A 358 22.92 -6.88 -2.53
N HIS A 359 21.98 -6.70 -3.45
CA HIS A 359 20.76 -7.51 -3.49
C HIS A 359 20.20 -7.69 -4.90
N ARG A 360 19.46 -8.78 -5.10
CA ARG A 360 18.71 -9.12 -6.30
C ARG A 360 17.22 -8.80 -6.10
N THR A 361 16.58 -8.32 -7.16
CA THR A 361 15.13 -8.35 -7.31
C THR A 361 14.76 -9.24 -8.49
N TYR A 362 13.91 -10.23 -8.27
CA TYR A 362 13.29 -11.09 -9.28
C TYR A 362 11.80 -10.78 -9.36
N TYR A 363 11.21 -10.72 -10.56
CA TYR A 363 9.76 -10.60 -10.74
C TYR A 363 9.34 -11.03 -12.15
N THR A 364 8.09 -11.45 -12.30
CA THR A 364 7.44 -11.67 -13.61
C THR A 364 6.70 -10.40 -14.03
N ARG A 365 6.74 -10.03 -15.32
CA ARG A 365 6.10 -8.80 -15.82
C ARG A 365 5.11 -9.12 -16.95
N THR A 366 3.87 -8.71 -16.78
CA THR A 366 2.89 -8.57 -17.87
C THR A 366 2.87 -7.10 -18.31
N ALA A 367 2.95 -6.83 -19.62
CA ALA A 367 2.89 -5.48 -20.17
C ALA A 367 1.61 -5.30 -20.99
N PHE A 368 1.01 -4.10 -20.94
CA PHE A 368 -0.18 -3.76 -21.70
C PHE A 368 0.06 -2.46 -22.46
N GLN A 369 -0.01 -2.52 -23.80
CA GLN A 369 0.28 -1.40 -24.69
C GLN A 369 -0.21 -1.72 -26.10
N ILE A 370 -0.94 -0.79 -26.73
CA ILE A 370 -1.30 -0.88 -28.15
C ILE A 370 -0.01 -0.72 -29.00
N PRO A 371 0.31 -1.63 -29.94
CA PRO A 371 1.47 -1.47 -30.83
C PRO A 371 1.41 -0.15 -31.59
N GLY A 372 2.53 0.58 -31.66
CA GLY A 372 2.62 1.90 -32.29
C GLY A 372 2.19 3.07 -31.39
N ASP A 373 1.24 2.89 -30.47
CA ASP A 373 0.85 3.92 -29.51
C ASP A 373 1.85 4.00 -28.34
N SER A 374 2.16 5.23 -27.91
CA SER A 374 2.98 5.51 -26.74
C SER A 374 2.28 6.35 -25.67
N ARG A 375 1.04 6.80 -25.90
CA ARG A 375 0.23 7.59 -24.93
C ARG A 375 -0.03 6.81 -23.65
N PHE A 376 -0.32 5.51 -23.77
CA PHE A 376 -0.65 4.63 -22.65
C PHE A 376 0.25 3.40 -22.63
N ARG A 377 0.94 3.17 -21.50
CA ARG A 377 1.69 1.94 -21.26
C ARG A 377 1.57 1.52 -19.81
N LEU A 378 0.96 0.36 -19.58
CA LEU A 378 0.84 -0.25 -18.26
C LEU A 378 1.81 -1.43 -18.16
N SER A 379 2.33 -1.69 -16.97
CA SER A 379 3.01 -2.94 -16.67
C SER A 379 2.73 -3.39 -15.25
N LEU A 380 2.38 -4.68 -15.10
CA LEU A 380 2.08 -5.33 -13.83
C LEU A 380 3.23 -6.28 -13.49
N ASP A 381 3.92 -6.01 -12.39
CA ASP A 381 4.99 -6.85 -11.85
C ASP A 381 4.44 -7.75 -10.74
N THR A 382 4.47 -9.07 -10.94
CA THR A 382 4.04 -10.10 -9.98
C THR A 382 5.24 -10.91 -9.48
N ASN A 383 5.04 -11.70 -8.41
CA ASN A 383 6.07 -12.59 -7.84
C ASN A 383 7.37 -11.86 -7.42
N LEU A 384 7.27 -10.60 -6.99
CA LEU A 384 8.45 -9.82 -6.61
C LEU A 384 9.14 -10.46 -5.41
N THR A 385 10.38 -10.88 -5.62
CA THR A 385 11.24 -11.53 -4.62
C THR A 385 12.54 -10.77 -4.49
N LEU A 386 12.94 -10.52 -3.26
CA LEU A 386 14.11 -9.74 -2.84
C LEU A 386 15.08 -10.73 -2.20
N ILE A 387 16.34 -10.78 -2.66
CA ILE A 387 17.32 -11.79 -2.24
C ILE A 387 18.66 -11.10 -1.99
N ARG A 388 19.34 -11.40 -0.88
CA ARG A 388 20.69 -10.92 -0.58
C ARG A 388 21.71 -11.51 -1.57
N GLU A 389 22.57 -10.63 -2.08
CA GLU A 389 23.70 -10.93 -2.97
C GLU A 389 25.04 -10.52 -2.32
N ASP A 390 25.04 -9.84 -1.18
CA ASP A 390 26.23 -9.27 -0.60
C ASP A 390 27.16 -10.32 0.04
N ASP A 391 28.45 -10.18 -0.23
CA ASP A 391 29.53 -10.99 0.36
C ASP A 391 30.40 -10.04 1.18
N HIS A 392 30.54 -10.30 2.49
CA HIS A 392 31.40 -9.52 3.41
C HIS A 392 31.22 -7.99 3.33
N LEU A 393 30.03 -7.51 2.97
CA LEU A 393 29.73 -6.07 2.87
C LEU A 393 29.73 -5.39 4.24
N PHE A 394 29.42 -6.15 5.29
CA PHE A 394 29.45 -5.71 6.69
C PHE A 394 30.41 -6.59 7.48
N PRO A 395 31.23 -6.05 8.40
CA PRO A 395 32.22 -6.82 9.15
C PRO A 395 31.66 -7.98 9.98
N ASP A 396 30.39 -7.89 10.40
CA ASP A 396 29.73 -8.90 11.23
C ASP A 396 29.07 -10.03 10.42
N ASP A 397 29.02 -9.94 9.07
CA ASP A 397 28.41 -10.95 8.20
C ASP A 397 29.49 -11.70 7.39
N ASN A 398 29.79 -12.90 7.86
CA ASN A 398 30.78 -13.80 7.24
C ASN A 398 30.16 -14.78 6.23
N THR A 399 28.89 -14.63 5.87
CA THR A 399 28.22 -15.53 4.93
C THR A 399 28.66 -15.23 3.49
N VAL A 400 29.34 -16.20 2.87
CA VAL A 400 29.69 -16.16 1.44
C VAL A 400 28.50 -16.63 0.62
N ARG A 401 27.92 -15.72 -0.17
CA ARG A 401 26.77 -15.98 -1.06
C ARG A 401 27.22 -16.16 -2.51
N ARG A 402 28.29 -15.49 -2.96
CA ARG A 402 28.82 -15.53 -4.34
C ARG A 402 30.19 -16.24 -4.41
N PRO A 403 30.23 -17.59 -4.37
CA PRO A 403 31.48 -18.35 -4.41
C PRO A 403 32.32 -17.99 -5.65
N ASN A 404 33.65 -17.94 -5.47
CA ASN A 404 34.64 -17.51 -6.46
C ASN A 404 34.52 -16.03 -6.90
N GLY A 405 33.85 -15.18 -6.10
CA GLY A 405 33.69 -13.76 -6.39
C GLY A 405 32.94 -13.53 -7.70
N THR A 406 31.85 -14.27 -7.93
CA THR A 406 30.99 -14.06 -9.09
C THR A 406 30.21 -12.75 -8.95
N TRP A 407 29.75 -12.18 -10.07
CA TRP A 407 28.94 -10.94 -10.08
C TRP A 407 27.49 -11.16 -9.62
N ARG A 408 27.07 -12.43 -9.49
CA ARG A 408 25.77 -12.87 -8.99
C ARG A 408 25.89 -14.23 -8.29
N ARG A 409 24.92 -14.55 -7.43
CA ARG A 409 24.66 -15.87 -6.88
C ARG A 409 24.35 -16.91 -7.97
N PRO A 410 25.05 -18.08 -7.99
CA PRO A 410 24.82 -19.15 -8.97
C PRO A 410 23.70 -20.13 -8.57
N ASP A 411 23.33 -20.20 -7.29
CA ASP A 411 22.27 -21.06 -6.75
C ASP A 411 20.85 -20.53 -7.03
N VAL A 412 20.74 -19.25 -7.42
CA VAL A 412 19.49 -18.57 -7.76
C VAL A 412 19.49 -18.22 -9.24
N ASP A 413 18.46 -18.65 -9.97
CA ASP A 413 18.23 -18.27 -11.37
C ASP A 413 16.74 -17.94 -11.60
N VAL A 414 15.96 -18.79 -12.29
CA VAL A 414 14.53 -18.57 -12.56
C VAL A 414 13.55 -19.37 -11.68
N ASN A 415 14.06 -20.23 -10.80
CA ASN A 415 13.31 -21.23 -10.03
C ASN A 415 12.50 -20.63 -8.86
N PHE A 416 11.52 -19.78 -9.16
CA PHE A 416 10.59 -19.26 -8.15
C PHE A 416 9.83 -20.42 -7.46
N PRO A 417 9.66 -20.41 -6.12
CA PRO A 417 9.91 -19.30 -5.19
C PRO A 417 11.25 -19.40 -4.43
N PHE A 418 12.27 -20.07 -4.99
CA PHE A 418 13.61 -20.18 -4.42
C PHE A 418 13.63 -20.80 -3.01
N THR A 419 13.09 -22.01 -2.88
CA THR A 419 13.04 -22.77 -1.61
C THR A 419 14.42 -23.24 -1.13
N ASN A 420 15.45 -23.15 -1.97
CA ASN A 420 16.84 -23.47 -1.66
C ASN A 420 17.61 -22.32 -0.98
N VAL A 421 17.03 -21.12 -0.89
CA VAL A 421 17.65 -19.94 -0.28
C VAL A 421 17.27 -19.86 1.21
N ALA A 422 18.25 -19.57 2.07
CA ALA A 422 18.05 -19.39 3.50
C ALA A 422 17.03 -18.29 3.80
N SER A 423 16.19 -18.49 4.82
CA SER A 423 15.07 -17.60 5.17
C SER A 423 15.49 -16.19 5.59
N GLU A 424 16.72 -16.00 6.05
CA GLU A 424 17.30 -14.68 6.36
C GLU A 424 17.67 -13.88 5.10
N ASP A 425 18.04 -14.58 4.03
CA ASP A 425 18.53 -14.01 2.77
C ASP A 425 17.40 -13.62 1.81
N ILE A 426 16.16 -14.01 2.06
CA ILE A 426 15.04 -13.89 1.12
C ILE A 426 13.80 -13.23 1.74
N ARG A 427 13.22 -12.28 1.02
CA ARG A 427 11.93 -11.67 1.33
C ARG A 427 11.04 -11.71 0.09
N ARG A 428 9.81 -12.20 0.25
CA ARG A 428 8.82 -12.30 -0.83
C ARG A 428 7.82 -11.18 -0.62
N PHE A 429 7.68 -10.31 -1.61
CA PHE A 429 6.84 -9.12 -1.49
C PHE A 429 5.36 -9.51 -1.59
N PRO A 430 4.50 -9.11 -0.64
CA PRO A 430 3.13 -9.61 -0.55
C PRO A 430 2.15 -8.98 -1.57
N TYR A 431 2.60 -8.01 -2.36
CA TYR A 431 1.79 -7.33 -3.38
C TYR A 431 2.36 -7.51 -4.79
N ALA A 432 1.52 -7.35 -5.81
CA ALA A 432 1.96 -7.01 -7.15
C ALA A 432 2.08 -5.49 -7.31
N ILE A 433 2.85 -5.03 -8.29
CA ILE A 433 3.08 -3.60 -8.54
C ILE A 433 2.59 -3.24 -9.95
N LEU A 434 1.55 -2.42 -10.04
CA LEU A 434 1.10 -1.81 -11.28
C LEU A 434 1.88 -0.50 -11.51
N GLU A 435 2.47 -0.33 -12.68
CA GLU A 435 3.10 0.92 -13.13
C GLU A 435 2.31 1.45 -14.33
N ILE A 436 1.66 2.61 -14.17
CA ILE A 436 0.89 3.29 -15.22
C ILE A 436 1.73 4.45 -15.78
N LYS A 437 2.02 4.42 -17.07
CA LYS A 437 2.76 5.48 -17.79
C LYS A 437 1.85 6.15 -18.79
N LEU A 438 1.73 7.46 -18.63
CA LEU A 438 0.93 8.35 -19.44
C LEU A 438 1.87 9.33 -20.13
N ASN A 439 1.79 9.42 -21.45
CA ASN A 439 2.42 10.47 -22.26
C ASN A 439 1.29 11.28 -22.89
N LEU A 440 0.77 12.26 -22.16
CA LEU A 440 -0.39 13.06 -22.57
C LEU A 440 0.06 14.43 -23.09
N PRO A 441 -0.60 15.00 -24.12
CA PRO A 441 -0.44 16.40 -24.48
C PRO A 441 -0.71 17.32 -23.28
N SER A 442 -0.03 18.47 -23.23
CA SER A 442 -0.23 19.44 -22.14
C SER A 442 -1.69 19.89 -22.06
N GLY A 443 -2.32 19.69 -20.89
CA GLY A 443 -3.73 20.01 -20.64
C GLY A 443 -4.74 18.88 -20.90
N ALA A 444 -4.32 17.75 -21.49
CA ALA A 444 -5.21 16.60 -21.67
C ALA A 444 -5.49 15.89 -20.32
N LYS A 445 -6.75 15.46 -20.13
CA LYS A 445 -7.17 14.70 -18.93
C LYS A 445 -6.75 13.23 -19.03
N THR A 446 -6.67 12.56 -17.88
CA THR A 446 -6.65 11.11 -17.78
C THR A 446 -7.89 10.50 -18.43
N PRO A 447 -7.79 9.36 -19.15
CA PRO A 447 -8.96 8.61 -19.60
C PRO A 447 -9.79 8.14 -18.41
N GLN A 448 -11.11 8.27 -18.52
CA GLN A 448 -12.03 7.94 -17.43
C GLN A 448 -11.83 6.52 -16.90
N TRP A 449 -11.61 5.52 -17.77
CA TRP A 449 -11.39 4.13 -17.35
C TRP A 449 -10.16 3.94 -16.43
N ILE A 450 -9.15 4.81 -16.49
CA ILE A 450 -8.01 4.79 -15.57
C ILE A 450 -8.41 5.37 -14.22
N ASP A 451 -9.20 6.44 -14.21
CA ASP A 451 -9.70 7.05 -12.99
C ASP A 451 -10.73 6.12 -12.30
N ASP A 452 -11.58 5.44 -13.07
CA ASP A 452 -12.49 4.37 -12.61
C ASP A 452 -11.70 3.17 -12.04
N LEU A 453 -10.59 2.78 -12.69
CA LEU A 453 -9.72 1.71 -12.20
C LEU A 453 -9.06 2.07 -10.86
N ILE A 454 -8.66 3.33 -10.66
CA ILE A 454 -8.14 3.82 -9.38
C ILE A 454 -9.27 3.88 -8.34
N ALA A 455 -10.46 4.34 -8.72
CA ALA A 455 -11.63 4.42 -7.83
C ALA A 455 -12.20 3.05 -7.43
N SER A 456 -11.94 2.00 -8.21
CA SER A 456 -12.42 0.63 -7.96
C SER A 456 -11.95 -0.01 -6.64
N GLY A 457 -10.88 0.53 -6.03
CA GLY A 457 -10.24 -0.06 -4.86
C GLY A 457 -9.44 -1.34 -5.14
N LEU A 458 -9.26 -1.73 -6.41
CA LEU A 458 -8.37 -2.83 -6.81
C LEU A 458 -6.88 -2.50 -6.62
N VAL A 459 -6.54 -1.21 -6.57
CA VAL A 459 -5.17 -0.68 -6.57
C VAL A 459 -5.01 0.38 -5.47
N GLU A 460 -3.86 0.41 -4.80
CA GLU A 460 -3.51 1.40 -3.77
C GLU A 460 -2.32 2.25 -4.24
N GLU A 461 -2.39 3.58 -4.15
CA GLU A 461 -1.32 4.45 -4.66
C GLU A 461 -0.04 4.36 -3.80
N ALA A 462 1.08 4.01 -4.43
CA ALA A 462 2.40 3.96 -3.81
C ALA A 462 3.37 4.92 -4.52
N PRO A 463 3.26 6.24 -4.24
CA PRO A 463 3.96 7.26 -5.01
C PRO A 463 5.48 7.16 -4.83
N LYS A 464 6.21 7.32 -5.95
CA LYS A 464 7.69 7.18 -6.00
C LYS A 464 8.24 5.80 -5.51
N PHE A 465 7.42 4.76 -5.32
CA PHE A 465 7.86 3.42 -4.86
C PHE A 465 9.06 2.88 -5.66
N SER A 466 10.07 2.35 -4.96
CA SER A 466 11.29 1.81 -5.58
C SER A 466 11.61 0.41 -5.05
N LYS A 467 11.73 -0.56 -5.98
CA LYS A 467 12.15 -1.94 -5.67
C LYS A 467 13.55 -2.01 -5.05
N PHE A 468 14.44 -1.06 -5.38
CA PHE A 468 15.78 -0.94 -4.80
C PHE A 468 15.69 -0.52 -3.33
N VAL A 469 15.01 0.61 -3.08
CA VAL A 469 14.84 1.17 -1.74
C VAL A 469 14.09 0.20 -0.82
N HIS A 470 13.00 -0.40 -1.30
CA HIS A 470 12.26 -1.37 -0.48
C HIS A 470 13.09 -2.64 -0.18
N ALA A 471 13.84 -3.16 -1.15
CA ALA A 471 14.71 -4.32 -0.91
C ALA A 471 15.82 -4.02 0.10
N THR A 472 16.50 -2.88 -0.03
CA THR A 472 17.57 -2.53 0.91
C THR A 472 17.02 -2.29 2.32
N ALA A 473 15.88 -1.58 2.44
CA ALA A 473 15.23 -1.33 3.73
C ALA A 473 14.82 -2.61 4.47
N VAL A 474 14.25 -3.61 3.77
CA VAL A 474 13.73 -4.83 4.41
C VAL A 474 14.79 -5.92 4.56
N LEU A 475 15.79 -6.01 3.67
CA LEU A 475 16.88 -6.99 3.80
C LEU A 475 17.97 -6.54 4.78
N PHE A 476 18.14 -5.23 4.98
CA PHE A 476 19.20 -4.65 5.83
C PHE A 476 18.62 -3.68 6.88
N GLU A 477 17.44 -3.99 7.40
CA GLU A 477 16.68 -3.21 8.40
C GLU A 477 17.54 -2.59 9.51
N ARG A 478 18.47 -3.37 10.08
CA ARG A 478 19.37 -2.94 11.18
C ARG A 478 20.59 -2.11 10.75
N ARG A 479 20.85 -1.98 9.44
CA ARG A 479 21.98 -1.23 8.86
C ARG A 479 21.54 0.10 8.25
N VAL A 480 20.26 0.20 7.87
CA VAL A 480 19.67 1.36 7.20
C VAL A 480 19.34 2.47 8.20
N GLN A 481 19.67 3.72 7.85
CA GLN A 481 19.42 4.90 8.70
C GLN A 481 18.06 5.57 8.41
N LEU A 482 17.55 5.44 7.18
CA LEU A 482 16.37 6.15 6.68
C LEU A 482 15.38 5.15 6.10
N LEU A 483 14.15 5.09 6.61
CA LEU A 483 13.12 4.19 6.09
C LEU A 483 12.20 4.92 5.09
N PRO A 484 11.83 4.30 3.96
CA PRO A 484 10.85 4.88 3.04
C PRO A 484 9.45 4.91 3.66
N PHE A 485 8.71 6.01 3.45
CA PHE A 485 7.41 6.27 4.07
C PHE A 485 6.36 5.16 3.83
N TRP A 486 6.45 4.41 2.73
CA TRP A 486 5.48 3.39 2.36
C TRP A 486 5.60 2.10 3.18
N LEU A 487 6.67 1.90 3.97
CA LEU A 487 6.72 0.76 4.91
C LEU A 487 5.60 0.88 5.95
N ALA A 488 5.46 2.05 6.58
CA ALA A 488 4.38 2.32 7.54
C ALA A 488 2.95 2.18 6.95
N GLN A 489 2.79 2.13 5.63
CA GLN A 489 1.51 1.82 4.97
C GLN A 489 1.28 0.31 4.79
N MET A 490 2.35 -0.48 4.69
CA MET A 490 2.29 -1.94 4.51
C MET A 490 2.30 -2.71 5.84
N ASP A 491 2.90 -2.15 6.89
CA ASP A 491 3.10 -2.82 8.20
C ASP A 491 1.79 -3.01 9.02
N THR A 492 0.62 -2.59 8.48
CA THR A 492 -0.66 -2.69 9.21
C THR A 492 -1.20 -4.11 9.41
N GLU A 493 -0.63 -5.14 8.79
CA GLU A 493 -1.05 -6.55 8.93
C GLU A 493 0.14 -7.53 8.98
N GLU A 494 1.13 -7.30 9.85
CA GLU A 494 2.06 -8.36 10.29
C GLU A 494 1.36 -9.40 11.18
N GLU A 495 0.58 -10.31 10.58
CA GLU A 495 0.44 -11.66 11.13
C GLU A 495 1.54 -12.56 10.54
N ASP A 496 2.23 -13.31 11.40
CA ASP A 496 3.38 -14.17 11.08
C ASP A 496 3.20 -14.97 9.77
N PHE A 497 3.88 -14.56 8.69
CA PHE A 497 3.90 -15.32 7.44
C PHE A 497 4.68 -16.65 7.63
N PRO A 498 4.03 -17.82 7.54
CA PRO A 498 4.73 -19.08 7.71
C PRO A 498 5.61 -19.36 6.49
N THR A 499 6.87 -19.75 6.74
CA THR A 499 7.81 -20.13 5.68
C THR A 499 7.30 -21.35 4.91
N SER A 500 7.30 -21.24 3.58
CA SER A 500 6.81 -22.23 2.60
C SER A 500 5.28 -22.42 2.51
N HIS A 501 4.75 -22.06 1.33
CA HIS A 501 3.49 -22.52 0.72
C HIS A 501 2.34 -22.99 1.63
N GLN A 502 1.50 -22.06 2.12
CA GLN A 502 0.05 -22.31 2.23
C GLN A 502 -0.78 -21.05 2.54
N SER A 503 -1.95 -20.97 1.88
CA SER A 503 -3.15 -20.15 2.20
C SER A 503 -2.96 -18.80 2.91
N VAL A 504 -3.13 -17.70 2.17
CA VAL A 504 -3.51 -16.38 2.73
C VAL A 504 -4.84 -16.52 3.49
N ASP A 505 -4.99 -15.87 4.64
CA ASP A 505 -6.20 -16.00 5.46
C ASP A 505 -7.34 -15.08 4.96
N VAL A 506 -7.97 -15.50 3.85
CA VAL A 506 -8.98 -14.78 3.04
C VAL A 506 -10.15 -14.14 3.84
N ILE A 507 -10.32 -14.49 5.12
CA ILE A 507 -11.38 -13.97 5.99
C ILE A 507 -11.25 -12.46 6.27
N SER A 508 -10.02 -11.91 6.38
CA SER A 508 -9.82 -10.47 6.69
C SER A 508 -10.20 -9.57 5.51
N VAL A 509 -9.82 -9.97 4.29
CA VAL A 509 -10.04 -9.20 3.05
C VAL A 509 -11.50 -9.25 2.60
N LEU A 510 -12.13 -10.43 2.66
CA LEU A 510 -13.55 -10.55 2.29
C LEU A 510 -14.46 -9.81 3.27
N SER A 511 -14.12 -9.79 4.57
CA SER A 511 -14.84 -8.96 5.53
C SER A 511 -14.78 -7.47 5.16
N ARG A 512 -13.68 -6.98 4.55
CA ARG A 512 -13.57 -5.63 3.99
C ARG A 512 -14.40 -5.43 2.71
N LYS A 513 -14.34 -6.38 1.75
CA LYS A 513 -15.10 -6.30 0.47
C LYS A 513 -16.61 -6.18 0.72
N TYR A 514 -17.18 -6.94 1.66
CA TYR A 514 -18.61 -6.86 2.00
C TYR A 514 -18.99 -5.74 2.99
N SER A 515 -18.07 -5.28 3.86
CA SER A 515 -18.38 -4.15 4.77
C SER A 515 -18.58 -2.82 4.04
N ASN A 516 -17.93 -2.65 2.88
CA ASN A 516 -18.10 -1.46 2.05
C ASN A 516 -19.40 -1.54 1.23
N LEU A 517 -19.72 -2.71 0.66
CA LEU A 517 -20.97 -2.94 -0.07
C LEU A 517 -22.23 -2.74 0.80
N SER A 518 -22.11 -2.90 2.12
CA SER A 518 -23.20 -2.74 3.09
C SER A 518 -23.57 -1.28 3.40
N LYS A 519 -22.85 -0.28 2.88
CA LYS A 519 -23.09 1.15 3.18
C LYS A 519 -23.97 1.88 2.16
N ASP A 520 -24.11 1.37 0.94
CA ASP A 520 -24.79 2.09 -0.15
C ASP A 520 -26.24 1.61 -0.42
N VAL A 521 -26.76 0.65 0.35
CA VAL A 521 -28.14 0.16 0.19
C VAL A 521 -29.08 0.81 1.21
N GLY A 522 -29.46 2.06 0.93
CA GLY A 522 -30.44 2.80 1.72
C GLY A 522 -31.88 2.33 1.49
N VAL A 523 -32.35 1.34 2.26
CA VAL A 523 -33.78 0.98 2.30
C VAL A 523 -34.48 1.72 3.45
N GLN A 524 -35.38 2.62 3.09
CA GLN A 524 -36.36 3.21 4.02
C GLN A 524 -37.60 2.31 4.10
N THR A 525 -38.14 2.06 5.31
CA THR A 525 -39.56 1.72 5.66
C THR A 525 -39.63 1.32 7.16
N PRO A 526 -40.80 1.25 7.83
CA PRO A 526 -41.27 2.43 8.57
C PRO A 526 -41.48 2.21 10.08
N ARG A 527 -41.86 3.31 10.73
CA ARG A 527 -42.14 3.51 12.15
C ARG A 527 -43.14 2.49 12.74
N GLY A 528 -42.74 1.78 13.80
CA GLY A 528 -43.63 0.92 14.62
C GLY A 528 -43.25 1.00 16.10
N THR A 529 -44.19 1.38 16.96
CA THR A 529 -43.97 1.59 18.41
C THR A 529 -44.49 0.43 19.25
N THR A 530 -43.67 -0.07 20.19
CA THR A 530 -44.17 -0.72 21.42
C THR A 530 -43.10 -0.68 22.53
N LYS A 531 -43.54 -0.55 23.79
CA LYS A 531 -42.71 -0.66 25.01
C LYS A 531 -42.90 -2.06 25.61
N SER A 532 -41.87 -2.70 26.17
CA SER A 532 -41.78 -2.91 27.63
C SER A 532 -40.53 -3.69 28.11
N GLN A 533 -39.95 -3.20 29.21
CA GLN A 533 -39.38 -3.89 30.39
C GLN A 533 -38.63 -5.24 30.30
N ALA A 534 -37.31 -5.15 30.55
CA ALA A 534 -36.58 -5.67 31.73
C ALA A 534 -36.81 -7.12 32.26
N LEU A 535 -35.71 -7.88 32.30
CA LEU A 535 -35.18 -8.73 33.40
C LEU A 535 -33.81 -9.30 32.89
N GLY A 536 -32.77 -9.59 33.66
CA GLY A 536 -32.45 -9.41 35.08
C GLY A 536 -31.08 -10.09 35.33
N GLN A 537 -30.11 -9.40 35.92
CA GLN A 537 -28.74 -9.89 36.12
C GLN A 537 -28.58 -10.40 37.57
N VAL A 538 -28.02 -11.61 37.76
CA VAL A 538 -27.62 -12.15 39.08
C VAL A 538 -26.32 -12.94 38.94
N ASP A 539 -25.44 -12.79 39.95
CA ASP A 539 -24.03 -13.19 39.98
C ASP A 539 -23.74 -14.56 40.65
N TYR A 540 -22.43 -14.90 40.68
CA TYR A 540 -21.74 -15.92 41.51
C TYR A 540 -21.97 -17.41 41.12
N PHE A 541 -21.05 -18.37 41.38
CA PHE A 541 -19.96 -18.48 42.36
C PHE A 541 -18.75 -19.31 41.84
N ASN A 542 -17.57 -19.16 42.46
CA ASN A 542 -16.44 -20.12 42.35
C ASN A 542 -16.70 -21.37 43.19
N GLN A 543 -16.17 -22.54 42.78
CA GLN A 543 -15.52 -23.44 43.76
C GLN A 543 -14.47 -24.39 43.13
N GLU A 544 -13.45 -24.70 43.93
CA GLU A 544 -12.30 -25.57 43.64
C GLU A 544 -12.65 -27.06 43.74
N ASN A 545 -11.82 -27.93 43.14
CA ASN A 545 -11.18 -29.04 43.85
C ASN A 545 -10.19 -29.78 42.94
N ASP A 546 -8.95 -29.93 43.42
CA ASP A 546 -7.92 -30.79 42.82
C ASP A 546 -7.25 -31.62 43.93
N LYS A 547 -6.89 -32.87 43.67
CA LYS A 547 -6.28 -33.78 44.66
C LYS A 547 -5.16 -34.64 44.08
N SER A 548 -3.95 -34.47 44.63
CA SER A 548 -2.86 -35.47 44.84
C SER A 548 -2.41 -36.34 43.64
N THR A 549 -1.11 -36.50 43.33
CA THR A 549 -0.14 -37.18 44.24
C THR A 549 1.34 -37.00 43.82
N ILE A 550 2.17 -36.61 44.79
CA ILE A 550 3.60 -36.91 45.10
C ILE A 550 4.51 -37.54 44.00
N HIS A 551 5.68 -36.93 43.72
CA HIS A 551 7.03 -37.53 43.98
C HIS A 551 8.23 -36.54 43.85
N ASP A 552 9.04 -36.50 44.93
CA ASP A 552 10.48 -36.20 45.07
C ASP A 552 11.18 -34.84 44.76
N MET A 553 12.33 -34.69 45.44
CA MET A 553 13.18 -33.52 45.75
C MET A 553 14.66 -33.84 45.33
N PRO A 554 15.73 -33.01 45.53
CA PRO A 554 15.81 -31.77 46.30
C PRO A 554 16.65 -30.58 45.76
N SER A 555 16.36 -29.40 46.33
CA SER A 555 17.29 -28.33 46.80
C SER A 555 18.28 -27.59 45.85
N ARG A 556 18.20 -26.24 45.89
CA ARG A 556 19.15 -25.40 46.67
C ARG A 556 18.54 -24.02 46.99
N LYS A 557 18.70 -23.54 48.23
CA LYS A 557 18.26 -22.19 48.69
C LYS A 557 19.44 -21.23 48.81
N SER A 558 19.18 -19.93 48.72
CA SER A 558 19.91 -18.88 49.46
C SER A 558 18.99 -17.66 49.64
N THR A 559 19.03 -17.03 50.80
CA THR A 559 18.11 -15.97 51.27
C THR A 559 18.93 -14.80 51.84
N ALA A 560 18.23 -13.78 52.37
CA ALA A 560 18.71 -12.74 53.30
C ALA A 560 19.34 -11.46 52.71
N THR A 561 19.26 -10.26 53.34
CA THR A 561 18.31 -9.61 54.30
C THR A 561 18.63 -8.09 54.29
N LEU A 562 17.69 -7.21 54.67
CA LEU A 562 17.93 -5.78 54.93
C LEU A 562 18.78 -5.54 56.21
N PRO A 563 19.31 -4.31 56.40
CA PRO A 563 18.96 -3.59 57.63
C PRO A 563 18.67 -2.09 57.46
N HIS A 564 18.03 -1.51 58.48
CA HIS A 564 17.61 -0.10 58.59
C HIS A 564 18.42 0.67 59.67
N THR A 565 18.02 1.94 59.94
CA THR A 565 18.41 2.84 61.06
C THR A 565 19.82 3.45 60.99
N ALA A 566 20.09 4.72 61.36
CA ALA A 566 19.30 5.87 61.88
C ALA A 566 19.99 7.22 61.44
N ALA A 567 19.71 8.47 61.86
CA ALA A 567 18.82 9.09 62.87
C ALA A 567 18.54 10.60 62.53
N ASN A 568 18.12 11.39 63.55
CA ASN A 568 18.06 12.87 63.68
C ASN A 568 17.07 13.64 62.76
N GLN A 569 15.90 14.11 63.24
CA GLN A 569 15.60 15.16 64.25
C GLN A 569 15.98 16.59 63.80
N ALA A 570 15.16 17.64 63.95
CA ALA A 570 14.00 17.81 64.85
C ALA A 570 12.88 18.74 64.32
N ASN A 571 11.66 18.56 64.87
CA ASN A 571 10.67 19.54 65.39
C ASN A 571 10.70 21.00 64.82
N PHE A 572 9.56 21.63 64.48
CA PHE A 572 8.44 21.93 65.38
C PHE A 572 7.13 22.25 64.60
N SER A 573 6.03 22.52 65.31
CA SER A 573 4.63 22.34 64.86
C SER A 573 3.71 23.55 65.10
N ILE A 574 2.40 23.38 64.79
CA ILE A 574 1.23 24.23 65.17
C ILE A 574 1.00 25.43 64.22
N SER A 575 -0.09 25.56 63.44
CA SER A 575 -1.50 25.49 63.89
C SER A 575 -2.56 25.26 62.78
N LYS A 576 -3.64 24.56 63.16
CA LYS A 576 -5.08 24.72 62.80
C LYS A 576 -5.43 25.06 61.33
N THR A 577 -6.01 24.13 60.56
CA THR A 577 -7.42 23.68 60.60
C THR A 577 -8.43 24.75 60.17
N ILE A 578 -9.11 24.54 59.03
CA ILE A 578 -10.58 24.54 58.82
C ILE A 578 -10.86 24.07 57.37
N SER A 579 -12.10 23.62 57.09
CA SER A 579 -12.68 23.24 55.79
C SER A 579 -12.21 21.93 55.12
N SER A 580 -12.46 20.80 55.80
CA SER A 580 -12.64 19.49 55.13
C SER A 580 -14.11 19.07 55.17
N SER A 581 -14.90 19.44 54.15
CA SER A 581 -16.21 18.84 53.80
C SER A 581 -16.75 19.45 52.51
N PHE A 582 -16.54 18.79 51.35
CA PHE A 582 -17.50 18.69 50.23
C PHE A 582 -16.98 17.88 49.01
N ASN A 583 -15.66 17.67 48.88
CA ASN A 583 -15.08 16.94 47.74
C ASN A 583 -14.95 15.44 47.99
N ALA A 584 -16.07 14.74 48.17
CA ALA A 584 -16.12 13.28 48.34
C ALA A 584 -17.26 12.61 47.54
N LEU A 585 -17.51 13.06 46.29
CA LEU A 585 -18.46 12.37 45.40
C LEU A 585 -18.11 12.37 43.90
N THR A 586 -16.83 12.28 43.52
CA THR A 586 -16.41 11.82 42.18
C THR A 586 -15.01 11.21 42.24
N ALA A 587 -14.89 9.95 42.65
CA ALA A 587 -13.61 9.25 42.71
C ALA A 587 -13.75 7.75 42.37
N LYS A 588 -13.80 7.44 41.06
CA LYS A 588 -13.31 6.22 40.38
C LYS A 588 -13.92 6.12 38.97
N VAL A 589 -13.14 6.49 37.95
CA VAL A 589 -12.57 5.53 36.99
C VAL A 589 -11.21 6.11 36.58
N SER A 590 -10.18 5.27 36.60
CA SER A 590 -8.81 5.66 36.30
C SER A 590 -8.44 5.26 34.87
N THR A 591 -7.96 6.19 34.06
CA THR A 591 -7.06 5.89 32.95
C THR A 591 -5.70 6.48 33.28
N CYS A 592 -4.67 5.65 33.21
CA CYS A 592 -3.28 6.04 33.47
C CYS A 592 -2.68 6.57 32.18
N ASP A 593 -2.17 7.79 32.21
CA ASP A 593 -1.27 8.30 31.16
C ASP A 593 -0.17 9.14 31.82
N GLN A 594 0.96 8.48 32.12
CA GLN A 594 2.15 9.12 32.67
C GLN A 594 3.18 9.34 31.56
N THR A 595 3.05 10.44 30.82
CA THR A 595 4.18 11.00 30.07
C THR A 595 5.03 11.86 31.02
N ALA A 596 6.17 11.29 31.45
CA ALA A 596 7.14 11.99 32.27
C ALA A 596 7.84 13.10 31.47
N GLN A 597 7.85 14.32 32.03
CA GLN A 597 8.63 15.44 31.49
C GLN A 597 10.13 15.16 31.72
N HIS A 598 10.87 14.82 30.67
CA HIS A 598 12.32 14.68 30.77
C HIS A 598 13.00 16.03 30.50
N THR A 599 13.42 16.70 31.57
CA THR A 599 14.25 17.91 31.51
C THR A 599 15.57 17.61 30.78
N GLY A 600 15.99 18.52 29.89
CA GLY A 600 17.16 18.32 29.05
C GLY A 600 18.47 18.13 29.82
N LYS A 601 19.11 16.99 29.61
CA LYS A 601 20.57 16.84 29.70
C LYS A 601 21.08 16.59 28.29
N SER A 602 22.08 17.36 27.85
CA SER A 602 22.75 17.12 26.57
C SER A 602 23.54 15.81 26.65
N VAL A 603 23.03 14.76 26.01
CA VAL A 603 23.75 13.50 25.85
C VAL A 603 24.95 13.77 24.93
N ILE A 604 26.16 13.55 25.43
CA ILE A 604 27.36 13.54 24.60
C ILE A 604 27.32 12.24 23.80
N LEU A 605 27.00 12.37 22.51
CA LEU A 605 26.94 11.25 21.58
C LEU A 605 28.37 10.75 21.24
N PRO A 606 28.57 9.44 21.02
CA PRO A 606 29.83 8.92 20.52
C PRO A 606 30.14 9.49 19.11
N PRO A 607 31.43 9.65 18.76
CA PRO A 607 31.84 10.27 17.50
C PRO A 607 31.28 9.49 16.29
N GLY A 608 30.50 10.19 15.46
CA GLY A 608 29.87 9.64 14.26
C GLY A 608 28.37 9.90 14.16
N VAL A 609 27.66 10.01 15.30
CA VAL A 609 26.20 10.20 15.29
C VAL A 609 25.83 11.68 15.14
N ARG A 610 25.25 12.05 13.99
CA ARG A 610 24.64 13.37 13.78
C ARG A 610 23.16 13.33 14.15
N ILE A 611 22.67 14.39 14.81
CA ILE A 611 21.23 14.55 15.08
C ILE A 611 20.51 14.73 13.72
N PRO A 612 19.54 13.89 13.35
CA PRO A 612 18.82 14.05 12.09
C PRO A 612 18.03 15.37 12.10
N LYS A 613 18.16 16.17 11.04
CA LYS A 613 17.28 17.33 10.84
C LYS A 613 15.84 16.81 10.71
N LYS A 614 14.90 17.45 11.41
CA LYS A 614 13.48 17.11 11.37
C LYS A 614 12.96 17.23 9.94
N VAL A 615 12.76 16.09 9.27
CA VAL A 615 12.23 16.03 7.90
C VAL A 615 10.80 16.58 7.91
N GLN A 616 10.57 17.69 7.22
CA GLN A 616 9.21 18.15 6.94
C GLN A 616 8.60 17.25 5.87
N THR A 617 7.77 16.30 6.30
CA THR A 617 6.93 15.54 5.38
C THR A 617 5.92 16.48 4.71
N VAL A 618 5.76 16.35 3.39
CA VAL A 618 4.79 17.16 2.63
C VAL A 618 3.39 16.60 2.84
N VAL A 619 2.77 16.96 3.97
CA VAL A 619 1.35 16.72 4.20
C VAL A 619 0.57 17.60 3.22
N ARG A 620 -0.16 16.97 2.29
CA ARG A 620 -1.06 17.67 1.37
C ARG A 620 -2.24 18.21 2.16
N VAL A 621 -2.27 19.53 2.39
CA VAL A 621 -3.42 20.19 3.01
C VAL A 621 -4.64 19.98 2.12
N GLU A 622 -5.70 19.38 2.67
CA GLU A 622 -6.94 19.19 1.92
C GLU A 622 -7.58 20.55 1.58
N PRO A 623 -8.15 20.74 0.38
CA PRO A 623 -8.89 21.96 0.02
C PRO A 623 -10.00 22.31 1.02
N LYS A 624 -10.56 21.31 1.72
CA LYS A 624 -11.57 21.48 2.78
C LYS A 624 -11.11 22.41 3.91
N VAL A 625 -9.81 22.47 4.22
CA VAL A 625 -9.25 23.32 5.28
C VAL A 625 -9.34 24.81 4.90
N PHE A 626 -9.07 25.14 3.64
CA PHE A 626 -9.24 26.50 3.11
C PHE A 626 -10.71 26.92 3.11
N PHE A 627 -11.61 26.07 2.59
CA PHE A 627 -13.05 26.32 2.62
C PHE A 627 -13.63 26.45 4.04
N ALA A 628 -13.05 25.76 5.04
CA ALA A 628 -13.43 25.94 6.44
C ALA A 628 -13.01 27.32 6.98
N ASN A 629 -11.79 27.78 6.67
CA ASN A 629 -11.32 29.11 7.06
C ASN A 629 -12.17 30.22 6.41
N GLU A 630 -12.41 30.12 5.10
CA GLU A 630 -13.26 31.05 4.34
C GLU A 630 -14.68 31.12 4.91
N ARG A 631 -15.31 29.97 5.23
CA ARG A 631 -16.63 29.95 5.86
C ARG A 631 -16.65 30.73 7.19
N THR A 632 -15.62 30.59 8.01
CA THR A 632 -15.54 31.36 9.27
C THR A 632 -15.35 32.86 9.03
N PHE A 633 -14.57 33.24 8.01
CA PHE A 633 -14.41 34.63 7.60
C PHE A 633 -15.72 35.26 7.10
N PHE A 634 -16.45 34.57 6.21
CA PHE A 634 -17.77 35.02 5.73
C PHE A 634 -18.78 35.19 6.88
N SER A 635 -18.73 34.35 7.91
CA SER A 635 -19.58 34.48 9.11
C SER A 635 -19.30 35.78 9.88
N TRP A 636 -18.02 36.08 10.17
CA TRP A 636 -17.63 37.32 10.84
C TRP A 636 -17.93 38.58 10.02
N MET A 637 -17.67 38.53 8.71
CA MET A 637 -17.97 39.65 7.80
C MET A 637 -19.48 39.91 7.71
N SER A 638 -20.31 38.86 7.59
CA SER A 638 -21.77 38.99 7.58
C SER A 638 -22.30 39.66 8.85
N PHE A 639 -21.80 39.23 10.02
CA PHE A 639 -22.18 39.84 11.30
C PHE A 639 -21.73 41.31 11.43
N ALA A 640 -20.51 41.64 11.00
CA ALA A 640 -20.03 43.02 10.98
C ALA A 640 -20.87 43.93 10.06
N VAL A 641 -21.27 43.44 8.88
CA VAL A 641 -22.15 44.15 7.93
C VAL A 641 -23.55 44.36 8.52
N LEU A 642 -24.09 43.38 9.27
CA LEU A 642 -25.40 43.50 9.93
C LEU A 642 -25.37 44.56 11.05
N LEU A 643 -24.30 44.60 11.87
CA LEU A 643 -24.09 45.68 12.84
C LEU A 643 -23.92 47.04 12.14
N GLY A 644 -23.23 47.08 11.00
CA GLY A 644 -23.03 48.29 10.20
C GLY A 644 -24.32 48.84 9.59
N SER A 645 -25.20 47.98 9.07
CA SER A 645 -26.49 48.41 8.52
C SER A 645 -27.44 48.91 9.61
N PHE A 646 -27.48 48.25 10.77
CA PHE A 646 -28.21 48.73 11.95
C PHE A 646 -27.68 50.08 12.45
N SER A 647 -26.36 50.25 12.46
CA SER A 647 -25.69 51.50 12.82
C SER A 647 -26.08 52.66 11.88
N ILE A 648 -26.05 52.45 10.56
CA ILE A 648 -26.46 53.44 9.56
C ILE A 648 -27.95 53.80 9.73
N ALA A 649 -28.81 52.81 9.98
CA ALA A 649 -30.23 53.05 10.25
C ALA A 649 -30.46 53.92 11.49
N LEU A 650 -29.70 53.69 12.58
CA LEU A 650 -29.75 54.52 13.79
C LEU A 650 -29.25 55.96 13.56
N VAL A 651 -28.19 56.17 12.77
CA VAL A 651 -27.69 57.52 12.46
C VAL A 651 -28.69 58.30 11.60
N ASN A 652 -29.38 57.62 10.67
CA ASN A 652 -30.33 58.26 9.76
C ASN A 652 -31.71 58.53 10.39
N THR A 653 -32.17 57.66 11.30
CA THR A 653 -33.51 57.78 11.92
C THR A 653 -33.51 58.32 13.36
N GLY A 654 -32.34 58.37 14.02
CA GLY A 654 -32.23 58.69 15.45
C GLY A 654 -32.10 60.17 15.79
N ASP A 655 -32.62 60.54 16.96
CA ASP A 655 -32.35 61.79 17.67
C ASP A 655 -30.86 61.94 18.03
N ARG A 656 -30.47 63.03 18.72
CA ARG A 656 -29.08 63.25 19.18
C ARG A 656 -28.49 62.02 19.90
N ILE A 657 -29.29 61.34 20.73
CA ILE A 657 -28.90 60.10 21.44
C ILE A 657 -28.73 58.95 20.44
N GLY A 658 -29.69 58.75 19.53
CA GLY A 658 -29.64 57.69 18.51
C GLY A 658 -28.41 57.81 17.58
N LYS A 659 -27.98 59.04 17.27
CA LYS A 659 -26.74 59.32 16.51
C LYS A 659 -25.48 58.97 17.29
N ILE A 660 -25.44 59.23 18.61
CA ILE A 660 -24.32 58.83 19.48
C ILE A 660 -24.25 57.30 19.59
N CYS A 661 -25.39 56.63 19.78
CA CYS A 661 -25.46 55.17 19.77
C CYS A 661 -25.03 54.61 18.41
N GLY A 662 -25.54 55.17 17.31
CA GLY A 662 -25.12 54.83 15.95
C GLY A 662 -23.60 54.89 15.77
N LEU A 663 -22.95 55.97 16.22
CA LEU A 663 -21.49 56.11 16.20
C LEU A 663 -20.77 55.02 17.02
N MET A 664 -21.31 54.61 18.17
CA MET A 664 -20.75 53.47 18.92
C MET A 664 -20.91 52.15 18.17
N TYR A 665 -22.05 51.92 17.51
CA TYR A 665 -22.25 50.73 16.67
C TYR A 665 -21.34 50.70 15.43
N THR A 666 -20.98 51.85 14.82
CA THR A 666 -20.00 51.84 13.70
C THR A 666 -18.63 51.38 14.18
N MET A 667 -18.19 51.82 15.37
CA MET A 667 -16.92 51.40 15.96
C MET A 667 -16.87 49.90 16.23
N VAL A 668 -17.92 49.34 16.86
CA VAL A 668 -17.99 47.88 17.13
C VAL A 668 -18.04 47.07 15.82
N SER A 669 -18.78 47.52 14.81
CA SER A 669 -18.80 46.91 13.48
C SER A 669 -17.41 46.89 12.84
N LEU A 670 -16.70 48.03 12.85
CA LEU A 670 -15.35 48.15 12.28
C LEU A 670 -14.33 47.29 13.03
N SER A 671 -14.33 47.28 14.36
CA SER A 671 -13.47 46.40 15.16
C SER A 671 -13.72 44.92 14.87
N THR A 672 -14.98 44.52 14.68
CA THR A 672 -15.35 43.13 14.35
C THR A 672 -14.88 42.73 12.95
N LEU A 673 -14.96 43.65 11.98
CA LEU A 673 -14.44 43.45 10.63
C LEU A 673 -12.90 43.26 10.64
N ILE A 674 -12.18 44.13 11.35
CA ILE A 674 -10.71 44.05 11.49
C ILE A 674 -10.31 42.73 12.17
N TYR A 675 -11.01 42.32 13.22
CA TYR A 675 -10.78 41.04 13.91
C TYR A 675 -10.99 39.84 12.97
N GLY A 676 -12.09 39.83 12.20
CA GLY A 676 -12.35 38.77 11.21
C GLY A 676 -11.26 38.64 10.15
N CYS A 677 -10.78 39.77 9.62
CA CYS A 677 -9.64 39.81 8.71
C CYS A 677 -8.35 39.28 9.35
N GLY A 678 -8.01 39.75 10.56
CA GLY A 678 -6.81 39.31 11.29
C GLY A 678 -6.80 37.81 11.58
N LEU A 679 -7.95 37.26 11.98
CA LEU A 679 -8.12 35.81 12.21
C LEU A 679 -7.96 35.01 10.92
N TYR A 680 -8.49 35.49 9.79
CA TYR A 680 -8.33 34.85 8.48
C TYR A 680 -6.87 34.81 8.05
N TYR A 681 -6.15 35.93 8.12
CA TYR A 681 -4.72 36.01 7.76
C TYR A 681 -3.85 35.14 8.68
N ARG A 682 -4.05 35.19 10.00
CA ARG A 682 -3.32 34.35 10.95
C ARG A 682 -3.56 32.86 10.70
N ARG A 683 -4.79 32.44 10.39
CA ARG A 683 -5.10 31.06 10.01
C ARG A 683 -4.50 30.68 8.66
N TYR A 684 -4.53 31.57 7.68
CA TYR A 684 -3.87 31.39 6.38
C TYR A 684 -2.36 31.17 6.55
N GLU A 685 -1.68 31.99 7.35
CA GLU A 685 -0.26 31.84 7.66
C GLU A 685 0.04 30.50 8.37
N LEU A 686 -0.78 30.09 9.34
CA LEU A 686 -0.62 28.79 10.02
C LEU A 686 -0.80 27.59 9.06
N ILE A 687 -1.75 27.69 8.13
CA ILE A 687 -1.98 26.68 7.08
C ILE A 687 -0.79 26.65 6.10
N MET A 688 -0.28 27.81 5.67
CA MET A 688 0.91 27.92 4.82
C MET A 688 2.19 27.42 5.50
N ALA A 689 2.34 27.70 6.81
CA ALA A 689 3.44 27.22 7.64
C ALA A 689 3.31 25.74 8.05
N ARG A 690 2.20 25.08 7.67
CA ARG A 690 1.94 23.64 7.89
C ARG A 690 2.05 23.22 9.36
N ALA A 691 1.65 24.10 10.29
CA ALA A 691 1.69 23.81 11.71
C ALA A 691 0.72 22.67 12.07
N SER A 692 1.20 21.67 12.81
CA SER A 692 0.38 20.55 13.29
C SER A 692 -0.42 20.99 14.53
N GLY A 693 -1.69 21.33 14.36
CA GLY A 693 -2.61 21.65 15.44
C GLY A 693 -4.08 21.48 15.03
N PRO A 694 -4.99 21.21 15.98
CA PRO A 694 -6.42 21.10 15.69
C PRO A 694 -7.03 22.50 15.44
N TYR A 695 -7.42 22.76 14.20
CA TYR A 695 -7.99 24.06 13.78
C TYR A 695 -9.47 24.28 14.19
N GLY A 696 -9.89 23.67 15.30
CA GLY A 696 -11.24 23.80 15.85
C GLY A 696 -11.40 23.23 17.26
N ASN A 697 -11.61 24.13 18.22
CA ASN A 697 -12.33 23.95 19.49
C ASN A 697 -11.74 23.04 20.61
N TYR A 698 -11.32 23.73 21.70
CA TYR A 698 -11.34 23.37 23.13
C TYR A 698 -10.39 22.28 23.70
N GLY A 699 -9.71 22.61 24.81
CA GLY A 699 -8.95 21.70 25.70
C GLY A 699 -7.42 21.85 25.63
N LEU A 700 -6.83 22.96 26.11
CA LEU A 700 -6.41 23.21 27.51
C LEU A 700 -5.21 22.35 27.99
N PHE A 701 -4.14 23.04 28.46
CA PHE A 701 -2.90 22.54 29.11
C PHE A 701 -1.87 21.69 28.33
N ARG A 702 -0.90 22.37 27.70
CA ARG A 702 0.52 22.42 28.14
C ARG A 702 1.38 23.12 27.07
N CYS A 703 2.02 24.23 27.44
CA CYS A 703 3.25 24.70 26.79
C CYS A 703 4.23 25.08 27.89
N ASP A 704 5.43 24.50 27.86
CA ASP A 704 6.37 24.57 28.98
C ASP A 704 6.93 25.99 29.20
N THR A 705 6.77 26.48 30.43
CA THR A 705 7.29 27.79 30.85
C THR A 705 8.79 27.74 31.12
N SER A 706 9.62 27.67 30.07
CA SER A 706 11.08 27.72 30.21
C SER A 706 11.83 28.58 29.17
N LEU A 707 11.14 29.19 28.18
CA LEU A 707 11.80 29.97 27.12
C LEU A 707 11.11 31.32 26.75
N CYS A 708 10.43 31.99 27.69
CA CYS A 708 9.81 33.30 27.46
C CYS A 708 10.17 34.39 28.49
N THR A 709 11.35 34.32 29.12
CA THR A 709 11.80 35.35 30.10
C THR A 709 12.63 36.47 29.44
N ARG A 710 12.25 36.93 28.24
CA ARG A 710 12.85 38.08 27.54
C ARG A 710 11.99 38.55 26.35
N LEU A 711 10.90 39.26 26.65
CA LEU A 711 10.38 40.44 25.93
C LEU A 711 9.04 40.82 26.58
N ILE A 712 9.02 41.97 27.24
CA ILE A 712 7.84 42.53 27.90
C ILE A 712 7.09 43.38 26.87
N GLY A 713 5.78 43.19 26.70
CA GLY A 713 5.00 44.06 25.81
C GLY A 713 3.54 43.66 25.57
N THR A 714 3.31 42.60 24.80
CA THR A 714 2.06 42.46 24.02
C THR A 714 1.26 41.18 24.25
N ASP A 715 1.88 40.09 24.71
CA ASP A 715 1.33 38.75 24.46
C ASP A 715 0.41 38.23 25.58
N PHE A 716 0.28 38.98 26.70
CA PHE A 716 -0.61 38.60 27.81
C PHE A 716 -2.10 38.83 27.51
N ILE A 717 -2.44 39.50 26.40
CA ILE A 717 -3.82 39.78 25.98
C ILE A 717 -4.41 38.65 25.11
N LEU A 718 -3.58 37.73 24.60
CA LEU A 718 -3.92 36.82 23.47
C LEU A 718 -4.22 35.36 23.86
N ILE A 719 -4.54 35.08 25.13
CA ILE A 719 -4.72 33.70 25.64
C ILE A 719 -6.21 33.26 25.69
N THR A 720 -7.17 34.12 25.32
CA THR A 720 -8.61 33.91 25.58
C THR A 720 -9.57 33.97 24.37
N ASP A 721 -9.06 34.01 23.14
CA ASP A 721 -9.80 34.56 21.98
C ASP A 721 -11.11 33.86 21.56
N ASP A 722 -11.21 32.52 21.60
CA ASP A 722 -12.41 31.83 21.07
C ASP A 722 -13.67 31.97 21.95
N ILE A 723 -13.53 32.37 23.23
CA ILE A 723 -14.66 32.64 24.15
C ILE A 723 -14.78 34.13 24.47
N LEU A 724 -13.66 34.87 24.56
CA LEU A 724 -13.72 36.30 24.90
C LEU A 724 -14.25 37.16 23.75
N GLY A 725 -13.99 36.83 22.48
CA GLY A 725 -14.45 37.66 21.35
C GLY A 725 -15.96 37.96 21.36
N PRO A 726 -16.83 36.94 21.33
CA PRO A 726 -18.28 37.13 21.40
C PRO A 726 -18.75 37.78 22.72
N THR A 727 -18.13 37.45 23.85
CA THR A 727 -18.55 37.97 25.16
C THR A 727 -18.16 39.44 25.36
N VAL A 728 -16.99 39.87 24.87
CA VAL A 728 -16.56 41.29 24.84
C VAL A 728 -17.47 42.09 23.91
N ILE A 729 -17.82 41.56 22.73
CA ILE A 729 -18.79 42.20 21.83
C ILE A 729 -20.16 42.32 22.53
N CYS A 730 -20.67 41.26 23.17
CA CYS A 730 -21.92 41.32 23.93
C CYS A 730 -21.88 42.33 25.09
N VAL A 731 -20.77 42.44 25.82
CA VAL A 731 -20.60 43.43 26.89
C VAL A 731 -20.55 44.86 26.31
N ALA A 732 -19.83 45.09 25.21
CA ALA A 732 -19.81 46.39 24.54
C ALA A 732 -21.20 46.79 24.02
N LEU A 733 -21.96 45.84 23.47
CA LEU A 733 -23.35 46.03 23.05
C LEU A 733 -24.28 46.32 24.23
N LEU A 734 -24.14 45.60 25.35
CA LEU A 734 -24.91 45.87 26.58
C LEU A 734 -24.60 47.25 27.16
N ILE A 735 -23.34 47.70 27.12
CA ILE A 735 -22.96 49.05 27.52
C ILE A 735 -23.57 50.10 26.58
N ALA A 736 -23.52 49.89 25.26
CA ALA A 736 -24.14 50.80 24.29
C ALA A 736 -25.67 50.91 24.46
N VAL A 737 -26.36 49.79 24.73
CA VAL A 737 -27.79 49.75 25.02
C VAL A 737 -28.11 50.37 26.39
N GLY A 738 -27.28 50.11 27.41
CA GLY A 738 -27.44 50.68 28.75
C GLY A 738 -27.29 52.20 28.77
N ILE A 739 -26.30 52.73 28.03
CA ILE A 739 -26.11 54.18 27.84
C ILE A 739 -27.31 54.78 27.08
N ASN A 740 -27.81 54.11 26.04
CA ASN A 740 -29.01 54.55 25.31
C ASN A 740 -30.24 54.63 26.24
N ALA A 741 -30.45 53.62 27.09
CA ALA A 741 -31.56 53.60 28.04
C ALA A 741 -31.42 54.68 29.14
N TYR A 742 -30.21 54.88 29.66
CA TYR A 742 -29.92 55.91 30.67
C TYR A 742 -30.13 57.32 30.11
N CYS A 743 -29.58 57.61 28.93
CA CYS A 743 -29.72 58.90 28.25
C CYS A 743 -31.13 59.18 27.69
N LYS A 744 -32.09 58.25 27.85
CA LYS A 744 -33.50 58.44 27.46
C LYS A 744 -34.42 58.68 28.67
N HIS A 745 -33.89 58.57 29.88
CA HIS A 745 -34.58 58.87 31.14
C HIS A 745 -34.19 60.25 31.74
N PHE A 746 -33.23 60.93 31.13
CA PHE A 746 -32.82 62.32 31.37
C PHE A 746 -32.96 63.12 30.07
#